data_AF-M7VYV1-F1
#
_entry.id   AF-M7VYV1-F1
#
_cell.length_a   1.000
_cell.length_b   1.000
_cell.length_c   1.000
_cell.angle_alpha   90.00
_cell.angle_beta   90.00
_cell.angle_gamma   90.00
#
_symmetry.space_group_name_H-M   'P 1'
#
loop_
_entity.id
_entity.type
_entity.pdbx_description
1 polymer ?
#
loop_
_entity_poly.entity_id
_entity_poly.type
_entity_poly.pdbx_seq_one_letter_code
_entity_poly.pdbx_strand_id
1 'polypeptide(L)'
;MIVLILLQLFYTSFSQYNCSVGCGSSSNCIAEYTCPLCLEGYEQDGSCFYCDNDNLDSTSTTLNVMTVNGCEKRSLVYDGDNIPTDVIELKLDERYTYTFTKDKPYRKAPCGNGGYVQGFWVKFDSKAMENDTIYLDFTVTDLNGEEDSVDYTMTINIISQHHGNKLCVGQSSLGSVLYPHFQMPKQMFMNDDTIYYYFFSLTEEVDLKFSFCFTESETERVRYYISGDNLEMLAEVKRTGTVQLPLASEGYFGYPVCMPHIFGKMIDLEYEFNISAVMLMTTKRQNRILYVEEYEWDENDDKQCVQFWNYVTVNGNIGIFLLVQPSHRVRKFTFITQEHNLDIYVSLRVICPNNCHNDIGNGYCSISEEKCICKEGYGGSDCHLLCYYNNQWQPSTNKGDNQCYFGSSSCSENCLCEDGYVLVNHRCISYNCTSRIKDETIECFNGDINCDIDCKCKSGYKLFNEKCILETCGNGMRDEGEDCDGGEYCNEFCKCQSNKYIPSSNIQQSCQPKISSGTIAGIVCGCCAVLFIIILIIIIFIIYKFSHSIQLLLNDDIWKSQQPPYYMYISGSKRYSPEVSKSLKFSITPLSLDFGRSEIPTEIFETRYQEIHVKNLSKRKDMMIIFHTPNNPKYVFHFNPQVKILGPKRSTDIVVFMTLHCTTKIKNVCIPYTVWFSKSRRYLNKIVELLKEKTFNDWSQSDQLQMEKELKNIPLHCHGNFVIATEAASSTHIDMDELNISEEPIAEGAMGKVYIGEYRSVPVAIKVFRWENLTEEEMNDLKNEVINE
;
A
#
# COMPACT_ATOMS: atom_id res chain seq x y z
N MET A 1 38.99 37.84 -21.57
CA MET A 1 37.94 38.56 -20.83
C MET A 1 36.83 37.62 -20.35
N ILE A 2 36.20 36.82 -21.22
CA ILE A 2 35.17 35.82 -20.83
C ILE A 2 35.70 34.75 -19.86
N VAL A 3 36.96 34.30 -20.03
CA VAL A 3 37.61 33.34 -19.11
C VAL A 3 37.86 33.93 -17.72
N LEU A 4 38.17 35.25 -17.62
CA LEU A 4 38.31 35.93 -16.34
C LEU A 4 36.97 36.15 -15.65
N ILE A 5 35.91 36.42 -16.42
CA ILE A 5 34.53 36.57 -15.92
C ILE A 5 34.00 35.21 -15.42
N LEU A 6 34.31 34.10 -16.12
CA LEU A 6 33.98 32.74 -15.67
C LEU A 6 34.77 32.33 -14.41
N LEU A 7 36.02 32.76 -14.27
CA LEU A 7 36.83 32.57 -13.06
C LEU A 7 36.34 33.43 -11.87
N GLN A 8 35.84 34.64 -12.12
CA GLN A 8 35.20 35.49 -11.09
C GLN A 8 33.81 34.99 -10.68
N LEU A 9 33.04 34.40 -11.60
CA LEU A 9 31.76 33.73 -11.29
C LEU A 9 31.97 32.42 -10.51
N PHE A 10 33.07 31.70 -10.75
CA PHE A 10 33.44 30.53 -9.96
C PHE A 10 33.91 30.89 -8.53
N TYR A 11 34.53 32.06 -8.34
CA TYR A 11 34.99 32.50 -7.01
C TYR A 11 33.88 33.09 -6.13
N THR A 12 32.75 33.50 -6.71
CA THR A 12 31.63 34.12 -5.98
C THR A 12 30.53 33.13 -5.56
N SER A 13 30.72 31.84 -5.84
CA SER A 13 29.80 30.76 -5.45
C SER A 13 30.35 29.94 -4.26
N PHE A 14 30.87 30.60 -3.22
CA PHE A 14 30.99 29.92 -1.93
C PHE A 14 29.60 29.91 -1.30
N SER A 15 28.82 28.88 -1.65
CA SER A 15 27.59 28.57 -0.91
C SER A 15 27.98 28.31 0.55
N GLN A 16 27.52 29.16 1.44
CA GLN A 16 27.54 28.88 2.88
C GLN A 16 26.62 27.68 3.07
N TYR A 17 27.19 26.49 3.25
CA TYR A 17 26.41 25.29 3.52
C TYR A 17 25.84 25.38 4.94
N ASN A 18 24.56 25.08 5.10
CA ASN A 18 23.96 24.94 6.42
C ASN A 18 24.60 23.74 7.13
N CYS A 19 25.09 23.94 8.35
CA CYS A 19 25.68 22.88 9.16
C CYS A 19 24.67 22.31 10.15
N SER A 20 24.78 21.03 10.48
CA SER A 20 24.09 20.47 11.64
C SER A 20 24.77 20.95 12.93
N VAL A 21 24.02 20.98 14.04
CA VAL A 21 24.52 21.43 15.35
C VAL A 21 25.74 20.59 15.78
N GLY A 22 25.75 19.30 15.45
CA GLY A 22 26.86 18.38 15.72
C GLY A 22 28.13 18.58 14.90
N CYS A 23 28.17 19.52 13.95
CA CYS A 23 29.36 19.82 13.16
C CYS A 23 30.31 20.84 13.79
N GLY A 24 29.87 21.56 14.83
CA GLY A 24 30.66 22.60 15.49
C GLY A 24 30.89 23.86 14.65
N SER A 25 31.09 24.99 15.32
CA SER A 25 31.21 26.33 14.71
C SER A 25 32.51 26.56 13.93
N SER A 26 33.45 25.63 13.97
CA SER A 26 34.78 25.72 13.34
C SER A 26 34.97 24.81 12.13
N SER A 27 33.96 24.02 11.72
CA SER A 27 34.07 23.16 10.54
C SER A 27 33.34 23.77 9.34
N ASN A 28 34.08 23.98 8.24
CA ASN A 28 33.47 24.30 6.95
C ASN A 28 32.72 23.05 6.48
N CYS A 29 31.40 23.04 6.63
CA CYS A 29 30.57 21.97 6.11
C CYS A 29 30.91 21.72 4.63
N ILE A 30 31.15 20.44 4.31
CA ILE A 30 31.62 20.01 2.98
C ILE A 30 30.45 19.79 2.03
N ALA A 31 29.23 19.72 2.58
CA ALA A 31 27.93 19.75 1.92
C ALA A 31 26.88 20.18 2.96
N GLU A 32 25.63 20.42 2.55
CA GLU A 32 24.53 20.68 3.50
C GLU A 32 24.45 19.58 4.57
N TYR A 33 24.42 20.03 5.83
CA TYR A 33 24.36 19.25 7.05
C TYR A 33 25.39 18.12 7.13
N THR A 34 26.55 18.32 6.48
CA THR A 34 27.60 17.30 6.42
C THR A 34 28.95 17.92 6.76
N CYS A 35 29.60 17.39 7.78
CA CYS A 35 30.97 17.74 8.14
C CYS A 35 31.87 16.49 8.18
N PRO A 36 33.18 16.67 8.03
CA PRO A 36 34.12 15.55 8.01
C PRO A 36 34.27 14.84 9.36
N LEU A 37 34.00 15.54 10.47
CA LEU A 37 34.10 15.05 11.84
C LEU A 37 32.95 15.64 12.65
N CYS A 38 32.25 14.79 13.39
CA CYS A 38 31.21 15.24 14.33
C CYS A 38 31.85 15.61 15.67
N LEU A 39 31.20 16.51 16.40
CA LEU A 39 31.53 16.83 17.79
C LEU A 39 31.46 15.58 18.68
N GLU A 40 32.16 15.62 19.80
CA GLU A 40 32.12 14.54 20.80
C GLU A 40 30.66 14.30 21.26
N GLY A 41 30.28 13.03 21.40
CA GLY A 41 28.92 12.62 21.78
C GLY A 41 27.98 12.36 20.61
N TYR A 42 28.39 12.67 19.37
CA TYR A 42 27.65 12.35 18.15
C TYR A 42 28.20 11.12 17.43
N GLU A 43 27.33 10.38 16.77
CA GLU A 43 27.71 9.30 15.87
C GLU A 43 28.60 9.81 14.74
N GLN A 44 29.71 9.13 14.47
CA GLN A 44 30.68 9.53 13.44
C GLN A 44 30.24 9.07 12.03
N ASP A 45 29.01 9.43 11.65
CA ASP A 45 28.40 9.11 10.36
C ASP A 45 28.58 10.22 9.30
N GLY A 46 29.09 11.39 9.74
CA GLY A 46 29.33 12.59 8.95
C GLY A 46 28.11 13.52 8.81
N SER A 47 26.93 13.10 9.27
CA SER A 47 25.71 13.93 9.35
C SER A 47 25.54 14.58 10.71
N CYS A 48 26.03 13.92 11.77
CA CYS A 48 26.01 14.40 13.15
C CYS A 48 24.60 14.76 13.63
N PHE A 49 23.62 13.95 13.21
CA PHE A 49 22.22 14.09 13.60
C PHE A 49 21.80 13.17 14.75
N TYR A 50 22.65 12.24 15.16
CA TYR A 50 22.35 11.27 16.20
C TYR A 50 23.46 11.23 17.24
N CYS A 51 23.08 10.94 18.48
CA CYS A 51 24.02 10.83 19.58
C CYS A 51 24.58 9.42 19.68
N ASP A 52 25.89 9.32 19.86
CA ASP A 52 26.59 8.04 19.92
C ASP A 52 26.25 7.31 21.23
N ASN A 53 25.57 6.17 21.10
CA ASN A 53 25.20 5.29 22.19
C ASN A 53 25.47 3.81 21.86
N ASP A 54 26.30 3.53 20.84
CA ASP A 54 26.50 2.18 20.28
C ASP A 54 27.23 1.21 21.23
N ASN A 55 27.91 1.74 22.26
CA ASN A 55 28.70 0.97 23.22
C ASN A 55 28.10 0.93 24.64
N LEU A 56 26.80 1.17 24.80
CA LEU A 56 26.16 1.09 26.11
C LEU A 56 26.06 -0.37 26.58
N ASP A 57 26.63 -0.64 27.75
CA ASP A 57 26.56 -1.92 28.46
C ASP A 57 26.00 -1.75 29.88
N SER A 58 25.90 -2.84 30.63
CA SER A 58 25.39 -2.80 32.01
C SER A 58 26.28 -2.04 33.00
N THR A 59 27.49 -1.62 32.60
CA THR A 59 28.43 -0.83 33.41
C THR A 59 28.42 0.65 33.07
N SER A 60 27.71 1.02 31.99
CA SER A 60 27.62 2.38 31.51
C SER A 60 26.83 3.25 32.48
N THR A 61 27.43 4.37 32.91
CA THR A 61 26.85 5.31 33.87
C THR A 61 26.39 6.63 33.23
N THR A 62 26.68 6.80 31.94
CA THR A 62 26.27 7.96 31.15
C THR A 62 25.82 7.55 29.75
N LEU A 63 24.99 8.37 29.14
CA LEU A 63 24.63 8.27 27.72
C LEU A 63 24.59 9.66 27.06
N ASN A 64 24.64 9.70 25.73
CA ASN A 64 24.52 10.95 24.98
C ASN A 64 23.07 11.15 24.51
N VAL A 65 22.44 12.27 24.88
CA VAL A 65 21.05 12.58 24.54
C VAL A 65 20.99 13.81 23.66
N MET A 66 20.14 13.77 22.63
CA MET A 66 19.92 14.91 21.74
C MET A 66 19.11 15.99 22.44
N THR A 67 19.66 17.19 22.52
CA THR A 67 19.00 18.38 23.06
C THR A 67 18.96 19.51 22.03
N VAL A 68 18.30 20.62 22.34
CA VAL A 68 18.32 21.85 21.50
C VAL A 68 19.73 22.38 21.24
N ASN A 69 20.68 22.12 22.15
CA ASN A 69 22.08 22.51 22.02
C ASN A 69 22.95 21.41 21.38
N GLY A 70 22.35 20.26 21.06
CA GLY A 70 23.04 19.11 20.53
C GLY A 70 23.14 17.91 21.48
N CYS A 71 24.01 16.96 21.16
CA CYS A 71 24.25 15.80 22.01
C CYS A 71 24.97 16.18 23.30
N GLU A 72 24.29 16.00 24.43
CA GLU A 72 24.83 16.24 25.76
C GLU A 72 24.88 14.95 26.57
N LYS A 73 25.91 14.81 27.41
CA LYS A 73 26.02 13.67 28.32
C LYS A 73 24.98 13.79 29.43
N ARG A 74 24.27 12.70 29.69
CA ARG A 74 23.29 12.54 30.76
C ARG A 74 23.63 11.33 31.61
N SER A 75 23.23 11.36 32.88
CA SER A 75 23.39 10.20 33.77
C SER A 75 22.48 9.07 33.31
N LEU A 76 23.03 7.85 33.27
CA LEU A 76 22.32 6.62 32.93
C LEU A 76 22.23 5.74 34.16
N VAL A 77 21.03 5.22 34.45
CA VAL A 77 20.82 4.14 35.40
C VAL A 77 20.38 2.89 34.62
N TYR A 78 21.16 1.82 34.77
CA TYR A 78 20.87 0.54 34.14
C TYR A 78 20.04 -0.34 35.10
N ASP A 79 18.75 -0.45 34.82
CA ASP A 79 17.81 -1.25 35.63
C ASP A 79 17.89 -2.77 35.35
N GLY A 80 18.72 -3.19 34.39
CA GLY A 80 18.80 -4.58 33.95
C GLY A 80 17.58 -5.02 33.15
N ASP A 81 17.41 -6.33 33.03
CA ASP A 81 16.22 -6.94 32.42
C ASP A 81 15.04 -7.06 33.41
N ASN A 82 15.17 -6.60 34.66
CA ASN A 82 14.16 -6.77 35.71
C ASN A 82 13.71 -5.43 36.31
N ILE A 83 12.67 -5.49 37.16
CA ILE A 83 12.18 -4.35 37.93
C ILE A 83 13.23 -3.99 39.01
N PRO A 84 13.57 -2.71 39.23
CA PRO A 84 14.50 -2.31 40.28
C PRO A 84 14.06 -2.77 41.67
N THR A 85 15.00 -2.97 42.59
CA THR A 85 14.68 -3.32 43.98
C THR A 85 14.15 -2.11 44.77
N ASP A 86 14.61 -0.92 44.42
CA ASP A 86 14.30 0.32 45.13
C ASP A 86 13.19 1.09 44.41
N VAL A 87 11.96 0.57 44.50
CA VAL A 87 10.76 1.17 43.90
C VAL A 87 9.88 1.80 44.97
N ILE A 88 9.41 3.02 44.69
CA ILE A 88 8.57 3.81 45.58
C ILE A 88 7.19 3.14 45.70
N GLU A 89 6.78 2.81 46.92
CA GLU A 89 5.43 2.34 47.22
C GLU A 89 4.50 3.51 47.43
N LEU A 90 3.39 3.57 46.68
CA LEU A 90 2.33 4.53 46.92
C LEU A 90 1.09 3.85 47.47
N LYS A 91 0.47 4.48 48.46
CA LYS A 91 -0.85 4.09 48.95
C LYS A 91 -1.96 4.76 48.14
N LEU A 92 -3.18 4.22 48.26
CA LEU A 92 -4.37 4.85 47.70
C LEU A 92 -4.52 6.28 48.24
N ASP A 93 -4.84 7.22 47.35
CA ASP A 93 -4.96 8.67 47.58
C ASP A 93 -3.69 9.36 48.11
N GLU A 94 -2.54 8.68 48.16
CA GLU A 94 -1.26 9.28 48.52
C GLU A 94 -0.67 10.01 47.31
N ARG A 95 -0.61 11.34 47.39
CA ARG A 95 -0.06 12.18 46.31
C ARG A 95 1.46 12.17 46.32
N TYR A 96 2.04 11.83 45.17
CA TYR A 96 3.48 11.85 44.92
C TYR A 96 3.83 12.86 43.84
N THR A 97 4.88 13.64 44.07
CA THR A 97 5.38 14.63 43.11
C THR A 97 6.79 14.26 42.67
N TYR A 98 6.96 14.06 41.37
CA TYR A 98 8.25 13.87 40.72
C TYR A 98 8.59 15.11 39.89
N THR A 99 9.80 15.64 40.09
CA THR A 99 10.30 16.75 39.27
C THR A 99 11.21 16.19 38.19
N PHE A 100 10.82 16.37 36.94
CA PHE A 100 11.66 16.14 35.78
C PHE A 100 12.57 17.35 35.59
N THR A 101 13.87 17.08 35.58
CA THR A 101 14.92 18.06 35.35
C THR A 101 16.09 17.38 34.66
N LYS A 102 16.96 18.15 34.01
CA LYS A 102 18.17 17.62 33.35
C LYS A 102 19.11 16.78 34.23
N ASP A 103 19.09 16.94 35.56
CA ASP A 103 19.89 16.14 36.50
C ASP A 103 19.30 14.75 36.78
N LYS A 104 18.05 14.49 36.36
CA LYS A 104 17.44 13.17 36.52
C LYS A 104 18.07 12.16 35.57
N PRO A 105 18.31 10.93 36.06
CA PRO A 105 18.91 9.90 35.23
C PRO A 105 17.93 9.40 34.19
N TYR A 106 18.49 9.02 33.05
CA TYR A 106 17.81 8.28 32.01
C TYR A 106 17.85 6.78 32.33
N ARG A 107 16.84 6.07 31.87
CA ARG A 107 16.65 4.63 32.05
C ARG A 107 16.14 4.02 30.75
N LYS A 108 16.32 2.72 30.57
CA LYS A 108 15.72 2.01 29.43
C LYS A 108 14.24 1.78 29.72
N ALA A 109 13.36 2.12 28.78
CA ALA A 109 11.94 1.86 28.93
C ALA A 109 11.69 0.35 29.13
N PRO A 110 10.85 -0.07 30.10
CA PRO A 110 10.71 -1.47 30.47
C PRO A 110 9.89 -2.30 29.46
N CYS A 111 9.05 -1.65 28.66
CA CYS A 111 8.18 -2.27 27.66
C CYS A 111 8.52 -1.78 26.25
N GLY A 112 8.46 -2.72 25.28
CA GLY A 112 8.76 -2.46 23.87
C GLY A 112 10.26 -2.40 23.53
N ASN A 113 10.57 -2.10 22.27
CA ASN A 113 11.94 -1.90 21.77
C ASN A 113 12.42 -0.44 21.93
N GLY A 114 11.94 0.26 22.97
CA GLY A 114 12.17 1.68 23.18
C GLY A 114 13.62 2.05 23.53
N GLY A 115 13.98 3.30 23.27
CA GLY A 115 15.27 3.90 23.63
C GLY A 115 15.37 4.25 25.13
N TYR A 116 16.40 5.01 25.48
CA TYR A 116 16.59 5.53 26.83
C TYR A 116 15.77 6.80 27.03
N VAL A 117 15.05 6.88 28.15
CA VAL A 117 14.12 7.97 28.49
C VAL A 117 14.32 8.43 29.93
N GLN A 118 13.98 9.68 30.25
CA GLN A 118 13.87 10.10 31.63
C GLN A 118 12.60 9.52 32.23
N GLY A 119 12.73 8.77 33.32
CA GLY A 119 11.58 8.15 33.96
C GLY A 119 11.87 7.61 35.35
N PHE A 120 10.81 7.22 36.03
CA PHE A 120 10.88 6.73 37.40
C PHE A 120 9.86 5.61 37.63
N TRP A 121 10.17 4.77 38.63
CA TRP A 121 9.39 3.60 38.99
C TRP A 121 8.56 3.85 40.24
N VAL A 122 7.33 3.33 40.22
CA VAL A 122 6.38 3.34 41.32
C VAL A 122 5.75 1.95 41.42
N LYS A 123 5.42 1.49 42.61
CA LYS A 123 4.66 0.26 42.85
C LYS A 123 3.40 0.58 43.64
N PHE A 124 2.34 -0.15 43.33
CA PHE A 124 1.03 -0.01 43.96
C PHE A 124 0.43 -1.39 44.21
N ASP A 125 -0.15 -1.61 45.39
CA ASP A 125 -0.84 -2.85 45.76
C ASP A 125 -2.36 -2.65 45.65
N SER A 126 -2.97 -3.31 44.67
CA SER A 126 -4.41 -3.24 44.39
C SER A 126 -5.26 -3.89 45.48
N LYS A 127 -4.67 -4.60 46.45
CA LYS A 127 -5.40 -5.06 47.67
C LYS A 127 -5.97 -3.92 48.49
N ALA A 128 -5.39 -2.72 48.40
CA ALA A 128 -5.85 -1.56 49.14
C ALA A 128 -7.18 -0.98 48.60
N MET A 129 -7.63 -1.45 47.43
CA MET A 129 -8.84 -0.97 46.75
C MET A 129 -10.10 -1.69 47.26
N GLU A 130 -11.17 -0.93 47.48
CA GLU A 130 -12.52 -1.45 47.71
C GLU A 130 -13.27 -1.69 46.40
N ASN A 131 -13.08 -0.80 45.42
CA ASN A 131 -13.71 -0.86 44.10
C ASN A 131 -12.89 -1.73 43.13
N ASP A 132 -13.54 -2.20 42.05
CA ASP A 132 -12.89 -3.00 41.02
C ASP A 132 -12.17 -2.18 39.94
N THR A 133 -12.14 -0.86 40.08
CA THR A 133 -11.54 0.08 39.13
C THR A 133 -10.72 1.13 39.86
N ILE A 134 -9.58 1.50 39.29
CA ILE A 134 -8.70 2.56 39.78
C ILE A 134 -8.39 3.55 38.68
N TYR A 135 -8.26 4.80 39.10
CA TYR A 135 -8.00 5.96 38.28
C TYR A 135 -6.68 6.61 38.68
N LEU A 136 -6.08 7.36 37.76
CA LEU A 136 -4.90 8.18 38.02
C LEU A 136 -5.34 9.64 38.01
N ASP A 137 -5.41 10.26 39.19
CA ASP A 137 -5.58 11.70 39.30
C ASP A 137 -4.20 12.34 39.27
N PHE A 138 -3.99 13.30 38.37
CA PHE A 138 -2.70 13.93 38.21
C PHE A 138 -2.77 15.38 37.75
N THR A 139 -1.66 16.07 37.99
CA THR A 139 -1.44 17.47 37.64
C THR A 139 -0.02 17.61 37.13
N VAL A 140 0.15 18.28 35.99
CA VAL A 140 1.45 18.65 35.44
C VAL A 140 1.58 20.16 35.48
N THR A 141 2.68 20.65 36.05
CA THR A 141 3.01 22.08 36.06
C THR A 141 4.43 22.29 35.56
N ASP A 142 4.75 23.50 35.13
CA ASP A 142 6.13 23.93 35.02
C ASP A 142 6.84 23.94 36.39
N LEU A 143 8.11 24.31 36.41
CA LEU A 143 8.88 24.44 37.65
C LEU A 143 8.35 25.56 38.58
N ASN A 144 7.63 26.55 38.05
CA ASN A 144 7.04 27.68 38.79
C ASN A 144 5.65 27.35 39.36
N GLY A 145 5.00 26.28 38.91
CA GLY A 145 3.67 25.86 39.34
C GLY A 145 2.53 26.30 38.41
N GLU A 146 2.81 26.69 37.16
CA GLU A 146 1.80 27.01 36.15
C GLU A 146 1.44 25.76 35.33
N GLU A 147 0.14 25.42 35.21
CA GLU A 147 -0.36 24.19 34.56
C GLU A 147 -0.34 24.25 33.02
N ASP A 148 -0.66 25.40 32.42
CA ASP A 148 -0.86 25.52 30.96
C ASP A 148 0.39 25.92 30.16
N SER A 149 1.57 25.96 30.78
CA SER A 149 2.77 26.54 30.15
C SER A 149 3.70 25.53 29.48
N VAL A 150 3.41 24.22 29.55
CA VAL A 150 4.33 23.16 29.12
C VAL A 150 3.64 22.13 28.23
N ASP A 151 4.13 21.98 27.01
CA ASP A 151 3.75 20.85 26.15
C ASP A 151 4.58 19.62 26.54
N TYR A 152 3.91 18.49 26.78
CA TYR A 152 4.56 17.27 27.22
C TYR A 152 3.86 16.04 26.64
N THR A 153 4.64 14.98 26.45
CA THR A 153 4.12 13.63 26.18
C THR A 153 4.81 12.66 27.12
N MET A 154 4.05 12.21 28.11
CA MET A 154 4.47 11.21 29.07
C MET A 154 3.92 9.85 28.66
N THR A 155 4.67 8.80 28.98
CA THR A 155 4.29 7.41 28.77
C THR A 155 4.24 6.70 30.10
N ILE A 156 3.23 5.86 30.29
CA ILE A 156 3.03 5.01 31.45
C ILE A 156 3.18 3.57 30.96
N ASN A 157 4.17 2.86 31.47
CA ASN A 157 4.28 1.42 31.27
C ASN A 157 3.79 0.72 32.53
N ILE A 158 2.93 -0.28 32.37
CA ILE A 158 2.32 -1.04 33.46
C ILE A 158 2.87 -2.46 33.40
N ILE A 159 3.47 -2.90 34.49
CA ILE A 159 4.23 -4.14 34.58
C ILE A 159 3.69 -4.96 35.75
N SER A 160 3.44 -6.24 35.50
CA SER A 160 3.26 -7.26 36.54
C SER A 160 4.52 -8.11 36.65
N GLN A 161 4.76 -8.68 37.84
CA GLN A 161 5.81 -9.66 38.07
C GLN A 161 5.20 -11.06 38.20
N HIS A 162 5.21 -11.83 37.11
CA HIS A 162 4.62 -13.16 37.07
C HIS A 162 5.70 -14.25 37.07
N HIS A 163 5.66 -15.17 38.04
CA HIS A 163 6.67 -16.23 38.25
C HIS A 163 8.13 -15.72 38.26
N GLY A 164 8.35 -14.51 38.77
CA GLY A 164 9.68 -13.88 38.84
C GLY A 164 10.14 -13.19 37.56
N ASN A 165 9.36 -13.26 36.47
CA ASN A 165 9.63 -12.54 35.22
C ASN A 165 8.78 -11.27 35.13
N LYS A 166 9.34 -10.20 34.56
CA LYS A 166 8.57 -9.00 34.21
C LYS A 166 7.62 -9.30 33.05
N LEU A 167 6.38 -8.84 33.15
CA LEU A 167 5.37 -8.90 32.10
C LEU A 167 4.79 -7.51 31.89
N CYS A 168 4.91 -6.98 30.68
CA CYS A 168 4.25 -5.75 30.29
C CYS A 168 2.77 -6.01 30.06
N VAL A 169 1.92 -5.53 30.96
CA VAL A 169 0.47 -5.75 30.90
C VAL A 169 -0.26 -4.60 30.23
N GLY A 170 0.31 -3.39 30.26
CA GLY A 170 -0.35 -2.20 29.71
C GLY A 170 0.63 -1.10 29.36
N GLN A 171 0.26 -0.23 28.40
CA GLN A 171 0.99 1.00 28.16
C GLN A 171 0.02 2.11 27.71
N SER A 172 0.21 3.32 28.25
CA SER A 172 -0.59 4.50 27.92
C SER A 172 0.30 5.71 27.69
N SER A 173 -0.18 6.69 26.94
CA SER A 173 0.41 8.02 26.89
C SER A 173 -0.47 9.00 27.65
N LEU A 174 0.13 10.06 28.17
CA LEU A 174 -0.54 11.24 28.71
C LEU A 174 0.05 12.44 27.98
N GLY A 175 -0.80 13.29 27.42
CA GLY A 175 -0.41 14.50 26.71
C GLY A 175 -1.01 15.75 27.35
N SER A 176 -0.65 16.92 26.84
CA SER A 176 -1.18 18.24 27.20
C SER A 176 -2.66 18.48 26.81
N VAL A 177 -3.42 17.43 26.48
CA VAL A 177 -4.82 17.53 26.06
C VAL A 177 -5.73 17.70 27.28
N LEU A 178 -6.81 18.47 27.13
CA LEU A 178 -7.73 18.92 28.20
C LEU A 178 -8.36 17.83 29.10
N TYR A 179 -8.31 16.54 28.75
CA TYR A 179 -9.00 15.47 29.49
C TYR A 179 -8.17 14.18 29.53
N PRO A 180 -7.07 14.12 30.26
CA PRO A 180 -6.30 12.90 30.35
C PRO A 180 -7.02 11.89 31.26
N HIS A 181 -7.81 11.01 30.64
CA HIS A 181 -8.47 9.91 31.35
C HIS A 181 -7.52 8.71 31.43
N PHE A 182 -7.33 8.19 32.63
CA PHE A 182 -6.63 6.92 32.83
C PHE A 182 -7.40 6.08 33.83
N GLN A 183 -7.80 4.90 33.39
CA GLN A 183 -8.61 3.97 34.14
C GLN A 183 -8.11 2.55 33.89
N MET A 184 -8.17 1.73 34.94
CA MET A 184 -7.88 0.32 34.84
C MET A 184 -8.69 -0.53 35.82
N PRO A 185 -8.87 -1.84 35.55
CA PRO A 185 -9.43 -2.76 36.52
C PRO A 185 -8.42 -3.10 37.63
N LYS A 186 -8.95 -3.40 38.82
CA LYS A 186 -8.22 -3.90 40.00
C LYS A 186 -7.40 -5.16 39.71
N GLN A 187 -7.95 -6.02 38.86
CA GLN A 187 -7.33 -7.26 38.39
C GLN A 187 -7.09 -7.18 36.88
N MET A 188 -5.84 -6.93 36.52
CA MET A 188 -5.36 -7.05 35.16
C MET A 188 -4.82 -8.46 34.93
N PHE A 189 -5.30 -9.11 33.87
CA PHE A 189 -5.08 -10.53 33.56
C PHE A 189 -5.72 -11.48 34.59
N MET A 190 -6.08 -12.69 34.15
CA MET A 190 -6.61 -13.77 35.01
C MET A 190 -5.52 -14.38 35.91
N ASN A 191 -4.69 -13.53 36.52
CA ASN A 191 -3.66 -13.88 37.49
C ASN A 191 -4.04 -13.25 38.84
N ASP A 192 -3.73 -13.93 39.95
CA ASP A 192 -3.91 -13.42 41.32
C ASP A 192 -2.88 -12.31 41.70
N ASP A 193 -2.28 -11.65 40.71
CA ASP A 193 -1.28 -10.61 40.93
C ASP A 193 -1.98 -9.38 41.51
N THR A 194 -1.53 -8.93 42.70
CA THR A 194 -2.09 -7.72 43.33
C THR A 194 -1.13 -6.55 43.35
N ILE A 195 0.12 -6.75 42.91
CA ILE A 195 1.15 -5.71 42.90
C ILE A 195 1.47 -5.36 41.45
N TYR A 196 1.27 -4.10 41.11
CA TYR A 196 1.60 -3.55 39.81
C TYR A 196 2.69 -2.49 39.92
N TYR A 197 3.56 -2.47 38.91
CA TYR A 197 4.67 -1.54 38.78
C TYR A 197 4.41 -0.60 37.62
N TYR A 198 4.58 0.69 37.87
CA TYR A 198 4.37 1.77 36.92
C TYR A 198 5.69 2.44 36.63
N PHE A 199 6.01 2.57 35.35
CA PHE A 199 7.13 3.37 34.90
C PHE A 199 6.61 4.55 34.10
N PHE A 200 6.73 5.73 34.70
CA PHE A 200 6.39 7.00 34.09
C PHE A 200 7.62 7.58 33.40
N SER A 201 7.51 7.95 32.14
CA SER A 201 8.63 8.51 31.37
C SER A 201 8.24 9.60 30.40
N LEU A 202 9.08 10.61 30.25
CA LEU A 202 8.94 11.63 29.22
C LEU A 202 9.57 11.19 27.90
N THR A 203 8.88 11.51 26.81
CA THR A 203 9.38 11.27 25.44
C THR A 203 10.45 12.28 25.05
N GLU A 204 10.35 13.51 25.58
CA GLU A 204 11.27 14.61 25.33
C GLU A 204 11.78 15.19 26.67
N GLU A 205 13.01 15.71 26.68
CA GLU A 205 13.59 16.33 27.88
C GLU A 205 12.94 17.70 28.14
N VAL A 206 12.08 17.77 29.16
CA VAL A 206 11.37 18.98 29.54
C VAL A 206 11.40 19.13 31.07
N ASP A 207 11.66 20.35 31.54
CA ASP A 207 11.67 20.69 32.96
C ASP A 207 10.22 20.90 33.45
N LEU A 208 9.68 19.94 34.20
CA LEU A 208 8.30 19.98 34.71
C LEU A 208 8.13 19.23 36.04
N LYS A 209 7.03 19.49 36.73
CA LYS A 209 6.59 18.75 37.93
C LYS A 209 5.37 17.92 37.59
N PHE A 210 5.46 16.62 37.81
CA PHE A 210 4.36 15.69 37.70
C PHE A 210 3.91 15.27 39.10
N SER A 211 2.68 15.64 39.47
CA SER A 211 2.07 15.24 40.73
C SER A 211 0.90 14.31 40.46
N PHE A 212 0.84 13.14 41.09
CA PHE A 212 -0.25 12.19 40.86
C PHE A 212 -0.58 11.37 42.11
N CYS A 213 -1.76 10.78 42.10
CA CYS A 213 -2.17 9.73 43.04
C CYS A 213 -3.06 8.71 42.33
N PHE A 214 -3.07 7.50 42.87
CA PHE A 214 -4.06 6.50 42.51
C PHE A 214 -5.31 6.70 43.36
N THR A 215 -6.49 6.73 42.73
CA THR A 215 -7.76 6.98 43.42
C THR A 215 -8.88 6.09 42.88
N GLU A 216 -9.92 5.88 43.67
CA GLU A 216 -11.15 5.18 43.27
C GLU A 216 -12.26 6.14 42.84
N SER A 217 -12.00 7.45 42.91
CA SER A 217 -12.91 8.48 42.41
C SER A 217 -12.89 8.50 40.88
N GLU A 218 -14.05 8.36 40.26
CA GLU A 218 -14.18 8.34 38.81
C GLU A 218 -13.71 9.67 38.20
N THR A 219 -12.79 9.57 37.23
CA THR A 219 -12.34 10.70 36.42
C THR A 219 -13.23 10.88 35.20
N GLU A 220 -13.38 12.12 34.73
CA GLU A 220 -14.21 12.42 33.57
C GLU A 220 -13.69 11.71 32.31
N ARG A 221 -14.53 10.88 31.71
CA ARG A 221 -14.18 10.06 30.55
C ARG A 221 -14.61 10.75 29.26
N VAL A 222 -13.68 10.86 28.31
CA VAL A 222 -13.99 11.38 26.97
C VAL A 222 -14.85 10.37 26.21
N ARG A 223 -16.01 10.83 25.72
CA ARG A 223 -16.86 10.08 24.81
C ARG A 223 -16.81 10.71 23.44
N TYR A 224 -16.45 9.91 22.45
CA TYR A 224 -16.42 10.35 21.07
C TYR A 224 -17.82 10.32 20.50
N TYR A 225 -18.32 11.46 20.07
CA TYR A 225 -19.66 11.57 19.48
C TYR A 225 -19.57 11.96 18.02
N ILE A 226 -20.18 11.16 17.15
CA ILE A 226 -20.36 11.50 15.73
C ILE A 226 -21.82 11.89 15.52
N SER A 227 -22.06 13.16 15.18
CA SER A 227 -23.39 13.68 14.88
C SER A 227 -23.92 13.22 13.52
N GLY A 228 -25.25 13.15 13.41
CA GLY A 228 -25.98 12.85 12.17
C GLY A 228 -25.62 13.78 11.00
N ASP A 229 -25.53 15.08 11.25
CA ASP A 229 -25.27 16.11 10.21
C ASP A 229 -23.96 15.86 9.44
N ASN A 230 -22.90 15.40 10.14
CA ASN A 230 -21.62 15.09 9.51
C ASN A 230 -21.73 13.91 8.54
N LEU A 231 -22.64 12.98 8.81
CA LEU A 231 -22.86 11.78 8.02
C LEU A 231 -23.77 12.06 6.82
N GLU A 232 -24.74 12.98 6.98
CA GLU A 232 -25.57 13.50 5.88
C GLU A 232 -24.67 14.15 4.83
N MET A 233 -23.75 15.01 5.26
CA MET A 233 -22.77 15.60 4.37
C MET A 233 -21.94 14.52 3.65
N LEU A 234 -21.44 13.50 4.35
CA LEU A 234 -20.67 12.41 3.73
C LEU A 234 -21.48 11.63 2.68
N ALA A 235 -22.77 11.42 2.93
CA ALA A 235 -23.70 10.80 1.99
C ALA A 235 -23.90 11.67 0.74
N GLU A 236 -24.14 12.98 0.91
CA GLU A 236 -24.34 13.92 -0.18
C GLU A 236 -23.12 14.02 -1.10
N VAL A 237 -21.92 14.13 -0.52
CA VAL A 237 -20.68 14.26 -1.31
C VAL A 237 -20.13 12.93 -1.82
N LYS A 238 -20.75 11.79 -1.45
CA LYS A 238 -20.30 10.42 -1.77
C LYS A 238 -18.82 10.20 -1.40
N ARG A 239 -18.37 10.74 -0.26
CA ARG A 239 -16.96 10.65 0.20
C ARG A 239 -16.81 9.75 1.42
N THR A 240 -15.59 9.29 1.63
CA THR A 240 -15.19 8.58 2.84
C THR A 240 -14.66 9.58 3.88
N GLY A 241 -15.25 9.58 5.07
CA GLY A 241 -14.73 10.28 6.24
C GLY A 241 -13.71 9.40 6.98
N THR A 242 -12.80 10.01 7.74
CA THR A 242 -11.90 9.27 8.63
C THR A 242 -11.91 9.93 10.00
N VAL A 243 -12.17 9.14 11.04
CA VAL A 243 -12.15 9.55 12.44
C VAL A 243 -10.93 8.92 13.11
N GLN A 244 -10.14 9.74 13.79
CA GLN A 244 -9.05 9.28 14.64
C GLN A 244 -9.57 9.17 16.06
N LEU A 245 -9.52 7.97 16.62
CA LEU A 245 -9.80 7.69 18.02
C LEU A 245 -8.44 7.58 18.74
N PRO A 246 -8.08 8.55 19.62
CA PRO A 246 -6.78 8.62 20.27
C PRO A 246 -6.69 7.64 21.45
N LEU A 247 -6.77 6.35 21.13
CA LEU A 247 -6.70 5.25 22.08
C LEU A 247 -5.41 5.32 22.92
N ALA A 248 -4.29 5.78 22.36
CA ALA A 248 -3.02 5.84 23.08
C ALA A 248 -3.10 6.78 24.30
N SER A 249 -3.76 7.94 24.17
CA SER A 249 -3.85 8.95 25.23
C SER A 249 -5.13 8.91 26.06
N GLU A 250 -6.25 8.50 25.47
CA GLU A 250 -7.58 8.61 26.09
C GLU A 250 -8.30 7.25 26.24
N GLY A 251 -7.67 6.17 25.77
CA GLY A 251 -8.19 4.83 25.97
C GLY A 251 -8.03 4.37 27.42
N TYR A 252 -8.97 3.55 27.88
CA TYR A 252 -8.98 2.95 29.22
C TYR A 252 -8.74 1.44 29.12
N PHE A 253 -8.23 0.84 30.19
CA PHE A 253 -8.06 -0.60 30.27
C PHE A 253 -9.31 -1.24 30.86
N GLY A 254 -9.69 -2.41 30.34
CA GLY A 254 -10.84 -3.13 30.86
C GLY A 254 -11.10 -4.45 30.15
N TYR A 255 -12.23 -5.04 30.53
CA TYR A 255 -12.79 -6.23 29.91
C TYR A 255 -14.08 -5.84 29.19
N PRO A 256 -14.24 -6.18 27.90
CA PRO A 256 -15.46 -5.93 27.16
C PRO A 256 -16.58 -6.82 27.68
N VAL A 257 -17.80 -6.28 27.75
CA VAL A 257 -18.97 -7.00 28.29
C VAL A 257 -19.33 -8.19 27.40
N CYS A 258 -19.19 -8.03 26.08
CA CYS A 258 -19.44 -9.11 25.14
C CYS A 258 -18.38 -10.22 25.20
N MET A 259 -17.18 -9.94 25.73
CA MET A 259 -16.09 -10.90 25.78
C MET A 259 -15.21 -10.71 27.03
N PRO A 260 -15.72 -11.03 28.23
CA PRO A 260 -15.12 -10.64 29.50
C PRO A 260 -13.75 -11.31 29.77
N HIS A 261 -13.32 -12.26 28.95
CA HIS A 261 -12.02 -12.93 29.06
C HIS A 261 -10.90 -12.23 28.28
N ILE A 262 -11.21 -11.24 27.43
CA ILE A 262 -10.19 -10.45 26.72
C ILE A 262 -9.90 -9.19 27.52
N PHE A 263 -8.68 -9.08 28.03
CA PHE A 263 -8.14 -7.81 28.49
C PHE A 263 -7.62 -7.00 27.29
N GLY A 264 -7.94 -5.71 27.24
CA GLY A 264 -7.42 -4.81 26.23
C GLY A 264 -7.60 -3.35 26.61
N LYS A 265 -7.04 -2.48 25.76
CA LYS A 265 -7.31 -1.05 25.81
C LYS A 265 -8.50 -0.73 24.93
N MET A 266 -9.40 0.09 25.46
CA MET A 266 -10.73 0.31 24.97
C MET A 266 -11.00 1.81 24.77
N ILE A 267 -11.81 2.17 23.79
CA ILE A 267 -12.30 3.54 23.58
C ILE A 267 -13.74 3.48 23.08
N ASP A 268 -14.60 4.34 23.64
CA ASP A 268 -16.02 4.36 23.30
C ASP A 268 -16.31 5.37 22.20
N LEU A 269 -17.19 4.97 21.30
CA LEU A 269 -17.73 5.77 20.21
C LEU A 269 -19.25 5.72 20.28
N GLU A 270 -19.86 6.89 20.48
CA GLU A 270 -21.28 7.10 20.39
C GLU A 270 -21.64 7.69 19.03
N TYR A 271 -22.75 7.21 18.48
CA TYR A 271 -23.11 7.48 17.09
C TYR A 271 -24.62 7.61 16.93
N GLU A 272 -25.06 8.70 16.30
CA GLU A 272 -26.47 8.94 15.94
C GLU A 272 -26.62 8.92 14.42
N PHE A 273 -27.53 8.08 13.90
CA PHE A 273 -27.74 7.95 12.45
C PHE A 273 -29.19 7.76 12.10
N ASN A 274 -29.79 8.89 11.73
CA ASN A 274 -31.19 9.01 11.38
C ASN A 274 -31.42 9.01 9.87
N ILE A 275 -30.40 8.67 9.07
CA ILE A 275 -30.47 8.67 7.60
C ILE A 275 -30.91 7.29 7.12
N SER A 276 -31.86 7.24 6.19
CA SER A 276 -32.27 6.01 5.49
C SER A 276 -31.17 5.52 4.53
N ALA A 277 -30.08 4.96 5.06
CA ALA A 277 -28.96 4.38 4.32
C ALA A 277 -28.23 3.34 5.19
N VAL A 278 -27.21 2.67 4.66
CA VAL A 278 -26.35 1.79 5.45
C VAL A 278 -24.97 2.42 5.58
N MET A 279 -24.47 2.66 6.79
CA MET A 279 -23.09 3.11 6.94
C MET A 279 -22.15 1.92 7.02
N LEU A 280 -21.12 1.93 6.20
CA LEU A 280 -19.95 1.07 6.33
C LEU A 280 -18.89 1.78 7.17
N MET A 281 -18.56 1.17 8.31
CA MET A 281 -17.46 1.59 9.16
C MET A 281 -16.35 0.54 9.08
N THR A 282 -15.13 0.97 8.73
CA THR A 282 -14.00 0.05 8.52
C THR A 282 -12.65 0.55 9.03
N THR A 283 -11.86 -0.37 9.57
CA THR A 283 -10.47 -0.14 9.99
C THR A 283 -9.45 -0.82 9.07
N LYS A 284 -9.88 -1.31 7.90
CA LYS A 284 -9.05 -2.06 6.92
C LYS A 284 -7.73 -1.37 6.57
N ARG A 285 -7.70 -0.03 6.55
CA ARG A 285 -6.49 0.75 6.25
C ARG A 285 -5.35 0.53 7.25
N GLN A 286 -5.66 0.12 8.48
CA GLN A 286 -4.66 -0.08 9.53
C GLN A 286 -4.01 -1.47 9.47
N ASN A 287 -4.69 -2.47 8.89
CA ASN A 287 -4.24 -3.87 8.85
C ASN A 287 -3.93 -4.43 10.25
N ARG A 288 -4.86 -4.31 11.20
CA ARG A 288 -4.66 -4.66 12.61
C ARG A 288 -5.83 -5.44 13.21
N ILE A 289 -5.50 -6.24 14.21
CA ILE A 289 -6.47 -6.97 15.05
C ILE A 289 -7.15 -5.96 15.96
N LEU A 290 -8.43 -5.77 15.71
CA LEU A 290 -9.33 -4.91 16.45
C LEU A 290 -10.61 -5.70 16.71
N TYR A 291 -11.21 -5.50 17.87
CA TYR A 291 -12.53 -6.01 18.20
C TYR A 291 -13.46 -4.83 18.42
N VAL A 292 -14.74 -5.00 18.13
CA VAL A 292 -15.75 -3.99 18.42
C VAL A 292 -16.92 -4.66 19.10
N GLU A 293 -17.40 -4.07 20.19
CA GLU A 293 -18.68 -4.42 20.79
C GLU A 293 -19.67 -3.27 20.66
N GLU A 294 -20.95 -3.60 20.52
CA GLU A 294 -22.07 -2.70 20.76
C GLU A 294 -22.70 -3.08 22.09
N TYR A 295 -23.09 -2.06 22.84
CA TYR A 295 -23.62 -2.22 24.18
C TYR A 295 -24.77 -1.25 24.48
N GLU A 296 -25.59 -1.62 25.45
CA GLU A 296 -26.62 -0.78 26.05
C GLU A 296 -26.46 -0.75 27.57
N TRP A 297 -27.05 0.24 28.23
CA TRP A 297 -27.16 0.26 29.69
C TRP A 297 -28.54 -0.24 30.07
N ASP A 298 -28.62 -1.15 31.04
CA ASP A 298 -29.90 -1.60 31.56
C ASP A 298 -30.46 -0.63 32.62
N GLU A 299 -31.62 -0.99 33.20
CA GLU A 299 -32.30 -0.17 34.21
C GLU A 299 -31.50 0.00 35.52
N ASN A 300 -30.45 -0.81 35.73
CA ASN A 300 -29.57 -0.75 36.89
C ASN A 300 -28.24 -0.05 36.60
N ASP A 301 -28.10 0.59 35.42
CA ASP A 301 -26.84 1.14 34.93
C ASP A 301 -25.73 0.08 34.77
N ASP A 302 -26.09 -1.19 34.49
CA ASP A 302 -25.13 -2.20 34.09
C ASP A 302 -24.98 -2.23 32.55
N LYS A 303 -23.74 -2.33 32.08
CA LYS A 303 -23.42 -2.43 30.65
C LYS A 303 -23.79 -3.83 30.15
N GLN A 304 -24.68 -3.93 29.18
CA GLN A 304 -25.17 -5.17 28.55
C GLN A 304 -24.66 -5.29 27.11
N CYS A 305 -24.26 -6.51 26.72
CA CYS A 305 -23.81 -6.80 25.35
C CYS A 305 -25.00 -6.84 24.38
N VAL A 306 -24.92 -6.08 23.29
CA VAL A 306 -25.87 -6.16 22.18
C VAL A 306 -25.30 -7.04 21.07
N GLN A 307 -24.09 -6.71 20.60
CA GLN A 307 -23.46 -7.40 19.49
C GLN A 307 -21.94 -7.29 19.56
N PHE A 308 -21.23 -8.29 19.03
CA PHE A 308 -19.78 -8.33 18.98
C PHE A 308 -19.29 -8.59 17.55
N TRP A 309 -18.27 -7.86 17.13
CA TRP A 309 -17.59 -8.01 15.85
C TRP A 309 -16.13 -8.36 16.07
N ASN A 310 -15.71 -9.44 15.43
CA ASN A 310 -14.31 -9.84 15.32
C ASN A 310 -13.70 -9.30 14.02
N TYR A 311 -12.37 -9.18 13.98
CA TYR A 311 -11.67 -8.77 12.78
C TYR A 311 -11.91 -9.75 11.63
N VAL A 312 -11.90 -9.22 10.41
CA VAL A 312 -12.02 -9.98 9.17
C VAL A 312 -10.80 -9.67 8.31
N THR A 313 -10.30 -10.70 7.62
CA THR A 313 -9.24 -10.55 6.64
C THR A 313 -9.85 -10.42 5.25
N VAL A 314 -9.74 -9.24 4.64
CA VAL A 314 -10.23 -8.99 3.27
C VAL A 314 -9.07 -8.51 2.40
N ASN A 315 -8.75 -9.26 1.35
CA ASN A 315 -7.64 -9.01 0.43
C ASN A 315 -6.27 -8.91 1.15
N GLY A 316 -6.10 -9.65 2.25
CA GLY A 316 -4.86 -9.67 3.05
C GLY A 316 -4.71 -8.53 4.06
N ASN A 317 -5.69 -7.61 4.13
CA ASN A 317 -5.76 -6.59 5.18
C ASN A 317 -6.73 -7.03 6.26
N ILE A 318 -6.28 -6.96 7.52
CA ILE A 318 -7.05 -7.24 8.72
C ILE A 318 -7.76 -5.95 9.15
N GLY A 319 -9.06 -6.03 9.39
CA GLY A 319 -9.81 -4.93 9.95
C GLY A 319 -11.23 -5.31 10.30
N ILE A 320 -11.97 -4.37 10.87
CA ILE A 320 -13.38 -4.53 11.19
C ILE A 320 -14.21 -3.99 10.02
N PHE A 321 -15.35 -4.62 9.75
CA PHE A 321 -16.38 -4.13 8.83
C PHE A 321 -17.71 -4.14 9.58
N LEU A 322 -18.23 -2.95 9.86
CA LEU A 322 -19.47 -2.73 10.58
C LEU A 322 -20.48 -2.15 9.60
N LEU A 323 -21.59 -2.87 9.41
CA LEU A 323 -22.77 -2.33 8.77
C LEU A 323 -23.68 -1.74 9.84
N VAL A 324 -23.84 -0.43 9.80
CA VAL A 324 -24.67 0.30 10.76
C VAL A 324 -25.94 0.75 10.04
N GLN A 325 -27.05 0.17 10.45
CA GLN A 325 -28.40 0.51 9.98
C GLN A 325 -28.91 1.81 10.63
N PRO A 326 -29.88 2.49 9.99
CA PRO A 326 -30.54 3.67 10.56
C PRO A 326 -31.18 3.34 11.91
N SER A 327 -31.01 4.22 12.89
CA SER A 327 -31.59 4.08 14.21
C SER A 327 -31.93 5.46 14.78
N HIS A 328 -33.15 5.61 15.29
CA HIS A 328 -33.60 6.80 16.02
C HIS A 328 -33.01 6.93 17.44
N ARG A 329 -32.09 6.04 17.80
CA ARG A 329 -31.40 6.01 19.10
C ARG A 329 -29.90 6.10 18.88
N VAL A 330 -29.22 6.78 19.80
CA VAL A 330 -27.76 6.80 19.86
C VAL A 330 -27.27 5.37 20.14
N ARG A 331 -26.46 4.86 19.22
CA ARG A 331 -25.80 3.54 19.34
C ARG A 331 -24.44 3.74 19.99
N LYS A 332 -24.04 2.79 20.84
CA LYS A 332 -22.80 2.87 21.63
C LYS A 332 -21.90 1.70 21.28
N PHE A 333 -20.70 2.02 20.83
CA PHE A 333 -19.69 1.05 20.45
C PHE A 333 -18.46 1.21 21.33
N THR A 334 -17.76 0.10 21.58
CA THR A 334 -16.42 0.12 22.17
C THR A 334 -15.45 -0.59 21.24
N PHE A 335 -14.39 0.11 20.85
CA PHE A 335 -13.27 -0.46 20.10
C PHE A 335 -12.23 -0.98 21.08
N ILE A 336 -11.76 -2.20 20.86
CA ILE A 336 -10.84 -2.92 21.76
C ILE A 336 -9.61 -3.39 20.98
N THR A 337 -8.42 -3.22 21.56
CA THR A 337 -7.18 -3.82 21.04
C THR A 337 -6.20 -4.15 22.16
N GLN A 338 -5.29 -5.09 21.87
CA GLN A 338 -4.15 -5.44 22.72
C GLN A 338 -2.89 -4.61 22.35
N GLU A 339 -2.93 -3.82 21.28
CA GLU A 339 -1.87 -2.89 20.90
C GLU A 339 -2.12 -1.51 21.54
N HIS A 340 -1.67 -1.33 22.78
CA HIS A 340 -2.11 -0.23 23.65
C HIS A 340 -1.58 1.18 23.33
N ASN A 341 -0.59 1.30 22.43
CA ASN A 341 0.14 2.56 22.15
C ASN A 341 -0.26 3.26 20.86
N LEU A 342 -1.33 2.82 20.22
CA LEU A 342 -1.61 3.22 18.85
C LEU A 342 -3.06 3.66 18.72
N ASP A 343 -3.24 4.78 18.02
CA ASP A 343 -4.56 5.30 17.71
C ASP A 343 -5.28 4.45 16.67
N ILE A 344 -6.61 4.49 16.72
CA ILE A 344 -7.49 3.77 15.81
C ILE A 344 -8.03 4.76 14.78
N TYR A 345 -7.87 4.43 13.50
CA TYR A 345 -8.38 5.23 12.39
C TYR A 345 -9.56 4.51 11.75
N VAL A 346 -10.74 5.07 11.94
CA VAL A 346 -12.00 4.51 11.49
C VAL A 346 -12.45 5.23 10.23
N SER A 347 -12.56 4.51 9.11
CA SER A 347 -13.11 5.04 7.86
C SER A 347 -14.62 4.86 7.85
N LEU A 348 -15.35 5.94 7.54
CA LEU A 348 -16.81 5.99 7.51
C LEU A 348 -17.26 6.28 6.07
N ARG A 349 -18.14 5.44 5.54
CA ARG A 349 -18.73 5.63 4.22
C ARG A 349 -20.21 5.28 4.27
N VAL A 350 -21.07 6.21 3.84
CA VAL A 350 -22.48 5.91 3.65
C VAL A 350 -22.63 5.18 2.32
N ILE A 351 -23.18 3.98 2.38
CA ILE A 351 -23.47 3.10 1.24
C ILE A 351 -24.96 2.75 1.23
N CYS A 352 -25.42 2.18 0.13
CA CYS A 352 -26.76 1.59 0.02
C CYS A 352 -27.89 2.49 0.55
N PRO A 353 -28.19 3.62 -0.11
CA PRO A 353 -29.32 4.47 0.24
C PRO A 353 -30.62 3.66 0.27
N ASN A 354 -31.54 4.04 1.17
CA ASN A 354 -32.80 3.35 1.44
C ASN A 354 -32.67 1.84 1.69
N ASN A 355 -31.50 1.39 2.19
CA ASN A 355 -31.19 -0.02 2.38
C ASN A 355 -31.46 -0.86 1.12
N CYS A 356 -31.24 -0.29 -0.06
CA CYS A 356 -31.54 -0.89 -1.36
C CYS A 356 -33.00 -1.38 -1.52
N HIS A 357 -33.93 -0.80 -0.76
CA HIS A 357 -35.33 -1.23 -0.70
C HIS A 357 -35.48 -2.74 -0.45
N ASN A 358 -34.60 -3.31 0.38
CA ASN A 358 -34.56 -4.74 0.70
C ASN A 358 -35.84 -5.22 1.40
N ASP A 359 -36.41 -4.37 2.25
CA ASP A 359 -37.67 -4.56 2.97
C ASP A 359 -38.88 -4.77 2.05
N ILE A 360 -38.89 -4.16 0.86
CA ILE A 360 -39.89 -4.42 -0.19
C ILE A 360 -39.37 -5.38 -1.28
N GLY A 361 -38.14 -5.87 -1.11
CA GLY A 361 -37.55 -6.93 -1.92
C GLY A 361 -36.97 -6.49 -3.26
N ASN A 362 -36.63 -5.21 -3.46
CA ASN A 362 -36.11 -4.71 -4.74
C ASN A 362 -34.60 -4.99 -4.94
N GLY A 363 -33.85 -5.13 -3.86
CA GLY A 363 -32.40 -5.37 -3.90
C GLY A 363 -31.83 -5.69 -2.53
N TYR A 364 -30.51 -5.82 -2.43
CA TYR A 364 -29.81 -5.96 -1.15
C TYR A 364 -28.49 -5.19 -1.17
N CYS A 365 -28.01 -4.79 0.01
CA CYS A 365 -26.73 -4.10 0.14
C CYS A 365 -25.57 -5.11 0.15
N SER A 366 -24.64 -5.01 -0.81
CA SER A 366 -23.45 -5.87 -0.86
C SER A 366 -22.27 -5.18 -0.18
N ILE A 367 -21.70 -5.84 0.83
CA ILE A 367 -20.51 -5.35 1.55
C ILE A 367 -19.27 -5.43 0.67
N SER A 368 -19.11 -6.53 -0.09
CA SER A 368 -17.94 -6.76 -0.92
C SER A 368 -17.87 -5.80 -2.12
N GLU A 369 -19.02 -5.41 -2.66
CA GLU A 369 -19.12 -4.48 -3.78
C GLU A 369 -19.37 -3.02 -3.34
N GLU A 370 -19.57 -2.80 -2.03
CA GLU A 370 -19.87 -1.50 -1.41
C GLU A 370 -21.01 -0.72 -2.10
N LYS A 371 -22.00 -1.44 -2.64
CA LYS A 371 -23.13 -0.88 -3.41
C LYS A 371 -24.38 -1.76 -3.30
N CYS A 372 -25.51 -1.22 -3.78
CA CYS A 372 -26.74 -1.98 -3.92
C CYS A 372 -26.68 -2.97 -5.10
N ILE A 373 -27.14 -4.20 -4.87
CA ILE A 373 -27.36 -5.22 -5.89
C ILE A 373 -28.87 -5.34 -6.11
N CYS A 374 -29.32 -4.85 -7.25
CA CYS A 374 -30.74 -4.75 -7.59
C CYS A 374 -31.24 -6.02 -8.28
N LYS A 375 -32.48 -6.40 -7.98
CA LYS A 375 -33.18 -7.43 -8.75
C LYS A 375 -33.55 -6.88 -10.13
N GLU A 376 -33.83 -7.80 -11.04
CA GLU A 376 -34.30 -7.43 -12.38
C GLU A 376 -35.53 -6.51 -12.33
N GLY A 377 -35.54 -5.48 -13.17
CA GLY A 377 -36.57 -4.43 -13.17
C GLY A 377 -36.30 -3.25 -12.22
N TYR A 378 -35.27 -3.33 -11.38
CA TYR A 378 -34.84 -2.26 -10.47
C TYR A 378 -33.40 -1.82 -10.75
N GLY A 379 -33.06 -0.58 -10.38
CA GLY A 379 -31.74 0.00 -10.62
C GLY A 379 -31.51 1.31 -9.87
N GLY A 380 -30.47 2.03 -10.27
CA GLY A 380 -29.99 3.22 -9.56
C GLY A 380 -29.19 2.88 -8.31
N SER A 381 -28.81 3.90 -7.54
CA SER A 381 -28.00 3.72 -6.34
C SER A 381 -28.73 3.03 -5.18
N ASP A 382 -30.07 3.00 -5.18
CA ASP A 382 -30.94 2.48 -4.10
C ASP A 382 -31.93 1.40 -4.56
N CYS A 383 -31.81 0.87 -5.78
CA CYS A 383 -32.72 -0.13 -6.36
C CYS A 383 -34.19 0.33 -6.44
N HIS A 384 -34.41 1.58 -6.85
CA HIS A 384 -35.75 2.02 -7.27
C HIS A 384 -36.15 1.40 -8.62
N LEU A 385 -37.43 1.52 -8.97
CA LEU A 385 -38.00 0.96 -10.20
C LEU A 385 -37.34 1.59 -11.43
N LEU A 386 -36.79 0.78 -12.35
CA LEU A 386 -36.22 1.28 -13.60
C LEU A 386 -37.27 1.99 -14.43
N CYS A 387 -36.93 3.09 -15.10
CA CYS A 387 -37.90 3.78 -15.96
C CYS A 387 -38.24 2.98 -17.23
N TYR A 388 -37.34 2.10 -17.69
CA TYR A 388 -37.53 1.29 -18.89
C TYR A 388 -36.90 -0.10 -18.69
N TYR A 389 -37.70 -1.15 -18.85
CA TYR A 389 -37.26 -2.55 -18.71
C TYR A 389 -38.19 -3.47 -19.51
N ASN A 390 -37.65 -4.55 -20.09
CA ASN A 390 -38.38 -5.48 -20.96
C ASN A 390 -39.18 -4.80 -22.10
N ASN A 391 -38.54 -3.85 -22.78
CA ASN A 391 -39.11 -3.07 -23.88
C ASN A 391 -40.38 -2.27 -23.52
N GLN A 392 -40.57 -1.94 -22.25
CA GLN A 392 -41.71 -1.16 -21.78
C GLN A 392 -41.26 -0.10 -20.77
N TRP A 393 -41.89 1.08 -20.86
CA TRP A 393 -41.76 2.11 -19.85
C TRP A 393 -42.46 1.69 -18.57
N GLN A 394 -41.84 2.01 -17.44
CA GLN A 394 -42.31 1.67 -16.12
C GLN A 394 -42.49 2.93 -15.25
N PRO A 395 -43.50 2.94 -14.36
CA PRO A 395 -44.62 1.99 -14.31
C PRO A 395 -45.43 2.03 -15.62
N SER A 396 -46.30 1.04 -15.88
CA SER A 396 -46.98 0.87 -17.19
C SER A 396 -47.82 2.06 -17.68
N THR A 397 -48.09 3.03 -16.80
CA THR A 397 -48.74 4.31 -17.11
C THR A 397 -47.79 5.35 -17.71
N ASN A 398 -46.48 5.15 -17.55
CA ASN A 398 -45.42 6.00 -18.09
C ASN A 398 -45.26 5.75 -19.59
N LYS A 399 -45.08 6.83 -20.36
CA LYS A 399 -44.87 6.78 -21.82
C LYS A 399 -43.45 7.17 -22.21
N GLY A 400 -42.57 7.46 -21.24
CA GLY A 400 -41.20 7.90 -21.48
C GLY A 400 -41.07 9.38 -21.84
N ASP A 401 -42.12 10.17 -21.61
CA ASP A 401 -42.12 11.60 -21.96
C ASP A 401 -40.99 12.32 -21.19
N ASN A 402 -40.07 12.95 -21.93
CA ASN A 402 -38.87 13.62 -21.39
C ASN A 402 -37.91 12.72 -20.60
N GLN A 403 -37.93 11.40 -20.83
CA GLN A 403 -37.03 10.46 -20.16
C GLN A 403 -36.04 9.80 -21.11
N CYS A 404 -34.83 9.57 -20.60
CA CYS A 404 -33.79 8.78 -21.28
C CYS A 404 -33.80 7.32 -20.81
N TYR A 405 -33.20 6.43 -21.62
CA TYR A 405 -33.02 5.05 -21.22
C TYR A 405 -31.99 4.95 -20.08
N PHE A 406 -32.41 4.40 -18.94
CA PHE A 406 -31.52 4.16 -17.80
C PHE A 406 -30.26 3.38 -18.23
N GLY A 407 -29.09 3.83 -17.79
CA GLY A 407 -27.79 3.24 -18.15
C GLY A 407 -27.23 3.66 -19.51
N SER A 408 -27.96 4.46 -20.29
CA SER A 408 -27.40 5.10 -21.48
C SER A 408 -26.46 6.25 -21.12
N SER A 409 -25.56 6.63 -22.03
CA SER A 409 -24.58 7.70 -21.78
C SER A 409 -25.27 9.00 -21.35
N SER A 410 -24.76 9.61 -20.27
CA SER A 410 -25.22 10.90 -19.74
C SER A 410 -26.71 10.94 -19.33
N CYS A 411 -27.27 9.77 -19.07
CA CYS A 411 -28.59 9.59 -18.48
C CYS A 411 -28.44 9.34 -16.98
N SER A 412 -28.99 10.23 -16.16
CA SER A 412 -28.97 10.11 -14.71
C SER A 412 -29.77 8.90 -14.22
N GLU A 413 -29.59 8.54 -12.94
CA GLU A 413 -30.32 7.43 -12.32
C GLU A 413 -31.85 7.65 -12.31
N ASN A 414 -32.29 8.92 -12.31
CA ASN A 414 -33.71 9.30 -12.40
C ASN A 414 -34.23 9.39 -13.85
N CYS A 415 -33.47 8.88 -14.82
CA CYS A 415 -33.81 8.87 -16.25
C CYS A 415 -34.01 10.26 -16.86
N LEU A 416 -33.27 11.24 -16.35
CA LEU A 416 -33.16 12.59 -16.90
C LEU A 416 -31.78 12.81 -17.47
N CYS A 417 -31.67 13.61 -18.53
CA CYS A 417 -30.35 13.99 -19.05
C CYS A 417 -29.61 14.88 -18.06
N GLU A 418 -28.32 14.62 -17.91
CA GLU A 418 -27.43 15.44 -17.10
C GLU A 418 -27.30 16.86 -17.68
N ASP A 419 -26.87 17.80 -16.83
CA ASP A 419 -26.70 19.20 -17.23
C ASP A 419 -25.76 19.33 -18.44
N GLY A 420 -26.19 20.08 -19.45
CA GLY A 420 -25.46 20.22 -20.73
C GLY A 420 -25.84 19.20 -21.81
N TYR A 421 -26.74 18.25 -21.51
CA TYR A 421 -27.26 17.28 -22.47
C TYR A 421 -28.74 17.52 -22.76
N VAL A 422 -29.14 17.24 -24.00
CA VAL A 422 -30.50 17.36 -24.50
C VAL A 422 -31.03 15.97 -24.89
N LEU A 423 -32.32 15.75 -24.62
CA LEU A 423 -32.97 14.47 -24.91
C LEU A 423 -33.35 14.40 -26.39
N VAL A 424 -32.86 13.37 -27.09
CA VAL A 424 -33.24 13.06 -28.48
C VAL A 424 -33.48 11.56 -28.59
N ASN A 425 -34.70 11.17 -28.99
CA ASN A 425 -35.11 9.76 -29.11
C ASN A 425 -34.77 8.91 -27.87
N HIS A 426 -35.07 9.45 -26.68
CA HIS A 426 -34.78 8.82 -25.37
C HIS A 426 -33.29 8.58 -25.09
N ARG A 427 -32.39 9.27 -25.78
CA ARG A 427 -30.95 9.29 -25.49
C ARG A 427 -30.50 10.70 -25.18
N CYS A 428 -29.55 10.84 -24.25
CA CYS A 428 -28.98 12.12 -23.89
C CYS A 428 -27.81 12.43 -24.81
N ILE A 429 -27.90 13.55 -25.50
CA ILE A 429 -26.90 14.00 -26.47
C ILE A 429 -26.37 15.35 -26.01
N SER A 430 -25.06 15.55 -26.05
CA SER A 430 -24.47 16.83 -25.67
C SER A 430 -25.08 17.97 -26.49
N TYR A 431 -25.41 19.10 -25.84
CA TYR A 431 -25.90 20.30 -26.51
C TYR A 431 -24.95 20.72 -27.66
N ASN A 432 -23.64 20.62 -27.43
CA ASN A 432 -22.61 20.97 -28.41
C ASN A 432 -22.73 20.12 -29.69
N CYS A 433 -23.05 18.84 -29.56
CA CYS A 433 -23.24 17.90 -30.67
C CYS A 433 -24.44 18.29 -31.54
N THR A 434 -25.58 18.60 -30.91
CA THR A 434 -26.79 19.02 -31.64
C THR A 434 -26.69 20.43 -32.23
N SER A 435 -25.92 21.31 -31.60
CA SER A 435 -25.77 22.71 -32.02
C SER A 435 -24.58 22.96 -32.95
N ARG A 436 -23.88 21.90 -33.37
CA ARG A 436 -22.66 21.97 -34.21
C ARG A 436 -21.58 22.88 -33.63
N ILE A 437 -21.45 22.88 -32.30
CA ILE A 437 -20.41 23.61 -31.57
C ILE A 437 -19.28 22.61 -31.31
N LYS A 438 -18.08 22.92 -31.80
CA LYS A 438 -16.93 22.02 -31.67
C LYS A 438 -16.44 22.00 -30.22
N ASP A 439 -16.27 20.79 -29.69
CA ASP A 439 -15.80 20.47 -28.34
C ASP A 439 -14.86 19.25 -28.40
N GLU A 440 -14.03 19.03 -27.38
CA GLU A 440 -13.04 17.94 -27.30
C GLU A 440 -13.68 16.54 -27.27
N THR A 441 -14.98 16.45 -26.96
CA THR A 441 -15.72 15.19 -26.81
C THR A 441 -16.52 14.77 -28.06
N ILE A 442 -16.50 15.59 -29.13
CA ILE A 442 -17.29 15.39 -30.35
C ILE A 442 -16.37 14.94 -31.49
N GLU A 443 -16.59 13.72 -32.00
CA GLU A 443 -15.81 13.18 -33.13
C GLU A 443 -16.38 13.65 -34.47
N CYS A 444 -17.70 13.68 -34.59
CA CYS A 444 -18.42 14.08 -35.80
C CYS A 444 -19.74 14.73 -35.42
N PHE A 445 -20.37 15.48 -36.33
CA PHE A 445 -21.67 16.09 -36.03
C PHE A 445 -22.83 15.20 -36.44
N ASN A 446 -23.90 15.23 -35.65
CA ASN A 446 -25.12 14.48 -35.96
C ASN A 446 -25.62 14.82 -37.38
N GLY A 447 -25.79 13.78 -38.20
CA GLY A 447 -26.16 13.86 -39.61
C GLY A 447 -25.00 13.79 -40.62
N ASP A 448 -23.74 13.81 -40.15
CA ASP A 448 -22.57 13.63 -41.02
C ASP A 448 -22.42 12.17 -41.47
N ILE A 449 -21.74 11.97 -42.61
CA ILE A 449 -21.56 10.64 -43.18
C ILE A 449 -20.74 9.77 -42.22
N ASN A 450 -21.23 8.57 -41.95
CA ASN A 450 -20.64 7.60 -41.02
C ASN A 450 -20.51 8.09 -39.56
N CYS A 451 -21.31 9.09 -39.16
CA CYS A 451 -21.49 9.52 -37.79
C CYS A 451 -22.74 8.88 -37.17
N ASP A 452 -22.65 8.41 -35.93
CA ASP A 452 -23.79 7.93 -35.14
C ASP A 452 -24.45 9.10 -34.39
N ILE A 453 -25.65 8.87 -33.85
CA ILE A 453 -26.49 9.91 -33.24
C ILE A 453 -25.86 10.53 -31.99
N ASP A 454 -24.95 9.82 -31.32
CA ASP A 454 -24.18 10.28 -30.18
C ASP A 454 -22.91 11.09 -30.56
N CYS A 455 -22.79 11.49 -31.83
CA CYS A 455 -21.65 12.25 -32.36
C CYS A 455 -20.30 11.50 -32.29
N LYS A 456 -20.35 10.17 -32.32
CA LYS A 456 -19.20 9.28 -32.51
C LYS A 456 -19.19 8.66 -33.89
N CYS A 457 -18.01 8.26 -34.35
CA CYS A 457 -17.94 7.50 -35.60
C CYS A 457 -18.67 6.16 -35.46
N LYS A 458 -19.41 5.76 -36.50
CA LYS A 458 -20.09 4.45 -36.55
C LYS A 458 -19.06 3.32 -36.40
N SER A 459 -19.50 2.19 -35.86
CA SER A 459 -18.66 0.99 -35.78
C SER A 459 -18.03 0.65 -37.14
N GLY A 460 -16.70 0.43 -37.14
CA GLY A 460 -15.89 0.24 -38.35
C GLY A 460 -15.28 1.54 -38.93
N TYR A 461 -15.53 2.70 -38.30
CA TYR A 461 -14.98 3.99 -38.70
C TYR A 461 -14.24 4.66 -37.54
N LYS A 462 -13.14 5.37 -37.85
CA LYS A 462 -12.33 6.17 -36.94
C LYS A 462 -12.30 7.64 -37.34
N LEU A 463 -12.03 8.51 -36.37
CA LEU A 463 -11.87 9.94 -36.61
C LEU A 463 -10.54 10.27 -37.32
N PHE A 464 -10.61 10.95 -38.45
CA PHE A 464 -9.45 11.52 -39.15
C PHE A 464 -9.82 12.84 -39.83
N ASN A 465 -9.09 13.92 -39.53
CA ASN A 465 -9.36 15.29 -40.03
C ASN A 465 -10.85 15.69 -39.95
N GLU A 466 -11.45 15.54 -38.77
CA GLU A 466 -12.85 15.93 -38.49
C GLU A 466 -13.90 15.13 -39.29
N LYS A 467 -13.53 13.98 -39.86
CA LYS A 467 -14.43 13.07 -40.57
C LYS A 467 -14.22 11.62 -40.14
N CYS A 468 -15.30 10.86 -40.16
CA CYS A 468 -15.25 9.43 -39.91
C CYS A 468 -14.83 8.67 -41.19
N ILE A 469 -13.63 8.09 -41.15
CA ILE A 469 -13.07 7.26 -42.22
C ILE A 469 -13.03 5.79 -41.80
N LEU A 470 -12.96 4.86 -42.75
CA LEU A 470 -12.84 3.43 -42.43
C LEU A 470 -11.62 3.17 -41.53
N GLU A 471 -11.76 2.29 -40.54
CA GLU A 471 -10.65 1.92 -39.64
C GLU A 471 -9.46 1.33 -40.40
N THR A 472 -9.73 0.61 -41.49
CA THR A 472 -8.76 -0.01 -42.39
C THR A 472 -7.93 1.00 -43.17
N CYS A 473 -8.42 2.22 -43.36
CA CYS A 473 -7.70 3.23 -44.13
C CYS A 473 -6.38 3.61 -43.44
N GLY A 474 -5.28 3.40 -44.15
CA GLY A 474 -3.89 3.58 -43.75
C GLY A 474 -3.15 2.30 -43.36
N ASN A 475 -3.70 1.11 -43.60
CA ASN A 475 -3.12 -0.18 -43.17
C ASN A 475 -2.14 -0.81 -44.20
N GLY A 476 -1.95 -0.17 -45.34
CA GLY A 476 -1.14 -0.61 -46.48
C GLY A 476 -1.84 -1.58 -47.44
N MET A 477 -3.15 -1.83 -47.32
CA MET A 477 -3.91 -2.77 -48.15
C MET A 477 -5.21 -2.11 -48.64
N ARG A 478 -5.60 -2.38 -49.90
CA ARG A 478 -6.86 -1.85 -50.44
C ARG A 478 -8.01 -2.75 -49.98
N ASP A 479 -8.73 -2.32 -48.96
CA ASP A 479 -9.87 -3.04 -48.39
C ASP A 479 -11.21 -2.69 -49.06
N GLU A 480 -12.26 -3.47 -48.77
CA GLU A 480 -13.58 -3.28 -49.36
C GLU A 480 -14.16 -1.90 -48.97
N GLY A 481 -14.38 -1.03 -49.96
CA GLY A 481 -14.82 0.35 -49.76
C GLY A 481 -13.74 1.41 -50.02
N GLU A 482 -12.47 1.00 -50.22
CA GLU A 482 -11.34 1.89 -50.50
C GLU A 482 -10.94 1.88 -51.99
N ASP A 483 -10.45 3.01 -52.52
CA ASP A 483 -9.94 3.08 -53.90
C ASP A 483 -8.42 2.89 -53.95
N CYS A 484 -7.75 3.13 -52.83
CA CYS A 484 -6.31 3.14 -52.62
C CYS A 484 -6.04 3.23 -51.12
N ASP A 485 -4.79 3.00 -50.70
CA ASP A 485 -4.44 3.03 -49.29
C ASP A 485 -3.03 3.60 -49.04
N GLY A 486 -2.94 4.92 -48.90
CA GLY A 486 -1.71 5.65 -48.54
C GLY A 486 -0.65 5.84 -49.64
N GLY A 487 -0.87 5.31 -50.84
CA GLY A 487 0.07 5.41 -51.97
C GLY A 487 -0.08 6.66 -52.83
N GLU A 488 0.66 6.70 -53.95
CA GLU A 488 0.72 7.87 -54.84
C GLU A 488 -0.66 8.21 -55.41
N TYR A 489 -1.03 9.49 -55.40
CA TYR A 489 -2.35 10.00 -55.80
C TYR A 489 -3.55 9.40 -55.03
N CYS A 490 -3.30 8.78 -53.88
CA CYS A 490 -4.31 8.47 -52.89
C CYS A 490 -4.50 9.66 -51.94
N ASN A 491 -5.74 10.05 -51.67
CA ASN A 491 -6.02 11.09 -50.69
C ASN A 491 -6.08 10.47 -49.28
N GLU A 492 -6.09 11.35 -48.30
CA GLU A 492 -6.12 10.99 -46.88
C GLU A 492 -7.43 10.31 -46.41
N PHE A 493 -8.42 10.18 -47.30
CA PHE A 493 -9.68 9.49 -47.08
C PHE A 493 -9.74 8.13 -47.84
N CYS A 494 -8.59 7.60 -48.27
CA CYS A 494 -8.46 6.36 -49.05
C CYS A 494 -9.26 6.36 -50.37
N LYS A 495 -9.31 7.53 -51.03
CA LYS A 495 -9.91 7.78 -52.35
C LYS A 495 -8.89 8.38 -53.31
N CYS A 496 -9.00 8.11 -54.61
CA CYS A 496 -8.07 8.72 -55.58
C CYS A 496 -8.22 10.25 -55.61
N GLN A 497 -7.10 10.99 -55.54
CA GLN A 497 -7.03 12.45 -55.35
C GLN A 497 -7.77 13.30 -56.41
N SER A 498 -8.09 12.73 -57.58
CA SER A 498 -9.03 13.33 -58.52
C SER A 498 -9.48 12.31 -59.58
N ASN A 499 -10.52 12.66 -60.34
CA ASN A 499 -11.06 11.87 -61.45
C ASN A 499 -10.04 11.61 -62.60
N LYS A 500 -8.84 12.20 -62.54
CA LYS A 500 -7.75 11.98 -63.52
C LYS A 500 -6.88 10.77 -63.18
N TYR A 501 -7.11 10.15 -62.03
CA TYR A 501 -6.37 9.00 -61.52
C TYR A 501 -7.35 7.85 -61.27
N ILE A 502 -6.93 6.63 -61.56
CA ILE A 502 -7.72 5.42 -61.32
C ILE A 502 -6.98 4.50 -60.36
N PRO A 503 -7.69 3.62 -59.63
CA PRO A 503 -7.05 2.60 -58.79
C PRO A 503 -5.98 1.86 -59.60
N SER A 504 -4.76 1.84 -59.10
CA SER A 504 -3.69 1.11 -59.78
C SER A 504 -4.01 -0.38 -59.71
N SER A 505 -3.90 -1.06 -60.86
CA SER A 505 -4.03 -2.52 -60.94
C SER A 505 -2.82 -3.26 -60.39
N ASN A 506 -1.67 -2.57 -60.29
CA ASN A 506 -0.38 -3.18 -59.99
C ASN A 506 0.15 -2.81 -58.60
N ILE A 507 -0.33 -1.69 -58.03
CA ILE A 507 0.08 -1.21 -56.70
C ILE A 507 -1.19 -0.93 -55.92
N GLN A 508 -1.60 -1.84 -55.04
CA GLN A 508 -2.87 -1.75 -54.31
C GLN A 508 -3.00 -0.45 -53.51
N GLN A 509 -1.88 0.04 -52.98
CA GLN A 509 -1.80 1.28 -52.18
C GLN A 509 -2.01 2.57 -52.99
N SER A 510 -1.76 2.58 -54.32
CA SER A 510 -1.69 3.81 -55.11
C SER A 510 -2.80 3.94 -56.16
N CYS A 511 -3.05 5.17 -56.61
CA CYS A 511 -3.75 5.45 -57.85
C CYS A 511 -2.73 5.77 -58.96
N GLN A 512 -3.06 5.54 -60.23
CA GLN A 512 -2.13 5.77 -61.34
C GLN A 512 -2.58 6.91 -62.26
N PRO A 513 -1.67 7.81 -62.68
CA PRO A 513 -1.99 8.83 -63.67
C PRO A 513 -2.05 8.25 -65.08
N LYS A 514 -2.76 8.92 -65.98
CA LYS A 514 -2.75 8.60 -67.41
C LYS A 514 -1.53 9.29 -68.06
N ILE A 515 -0.46 8.58 -68.44
CA ILE A 515 0.83 9.22 -68.82
C ILE A 515 1.43 8.71 -70.15
N SER A 516 2.18 9.62 -70.80
CA SER A 516 3.24 9.39 -71.79
C SER A 516 4.51 10.14 -71.36
N SER A 517 5.68 9.53 -71.60
CA SER A 517 6.91 9.61 -70.79
C SER A 517 8.09 10.31 -71.48
N GLY A 518 9.10 10.72 -70.69
CA GLY A 518 10.50 10.46 -71.06
C GLY A 518 11.54 11.54 -70.73
N THR A 519 12.65 11.10 -70.12
CA THR A 519 14.05 11.54 -70.40
C THR A 519 14.83 12.32 -69.33
N ILE A 520 14.31 12.63 -68.13
CA ILE A 520 15.10 13.33 -67.08
C ILE A 520 15.74 12.38 -66.03
N ALA A 521 15.42 11.09 -66.05
CA ALA A 521 15.76 10.14 -64.97
C ALA A 521 17.24 9.66 -64.94
N GLY A 522 18.08 9.95 -65.95
CA GLY A 522 19.37 9.28 -66.11
C GLY A 522 20.49 9.69 -65.14
N ILE A 523 20.55 10.95 -64.73
CA ILE A 523 21.73 11.48 -64.01
C ILE A 523 21.55 11.47 -62.48
N VAL A 524 20.30 11.53 -62.01
CA VAL A 524 19.97 11.43 -60.57
C VAL A 524 20.16 9.99 -60.04
N CYS A 525 19.98 8.98 -60.89
CA CYS A 525 20.03 7.57 -60.48
C CYS A 525 21.41 7.10 -59.99
N GLY A 526 22.52 7.68 -60.47
CA GLY A 526 23.87 7.22 -60.09
C GLY A 526 24.25 7.56 -58.64
N CYS A 527 23.98 8.79 -58.21
CA CYS A 527 24.25 9.22 -56.83
C CYS A 527 23.21 8.67 -55.85
N CYS A 528 21.93 8.58 -56.27
CA CYS A 528 20.89 7.95 -55.47
C CYS A 528 21.15 6.46 -55.23
N ALA A 529 21.70 5.71 -56.19
CA ALA A 529 21.99 4.29 -56.00
C ALA A 529 23.07 4.03 -54.94
N VAL A 530 24.13 4.83 -54.90
CA VAL A 530 25.21 4.66 -53.89
C VAL A 530 24.72 5.07 -52.51
N LEU A 531 23.95 6.16 -52.41
CA LEU A 531 23.35 6.61 -51.14
C LEU A 531 22.29 5.62 -50.64
N PHE A 532 21.53 5.01 -51.54
CA PHE A 532 20.56 3.96 -51.24
C PHE A 532 21.23 2.68 -50.74
N ILE A 533 22.39 2.28 -51.28
CA ILE A 533 23.15 1.12 -50.79
C ILE A 533 23.70 1.39 -49.37
N ILE A 534 24.19 2.59 -49.08
CA ILE A 534 24.67 2.95 -47.73
C ILE A 534 23.50 2.99 -46.74
N ILE A 535 22.37 3.57 -47.12
CA ILE A 535 21.14 3.58 -46.31
C ILE A 535 20.64 2.15 -46.09
N LEU A 536 20.67 1.28 -47.10
CA LEU A 536 20.30 -0.13 -46.96
C LEU A 536 21.21 -0.87 -45.98
N ILE A 537 22.53 -0.63 -46.01
CA ILE A 537 23.45 -1.26 -45.05
C ILE A 537 23.15 -0.76 -43.62
N ILE A 538 22.86 0.53 -43.44
CA ILE A 538 22.47 1.09 -42.14
C ILE A 538 21.13 0.53 -41.67
N ILE A 539 20.14 0.44 -42.56
CA ILE A 539 18.82 -0.14 -42.27
C ILE A 539 18.94 -1.62 -41.95
N ILE A 540 19.73 -2.40 -42.71
CA ILE A 540 19.98 -3.82 -42.42
C ILE A 540 20.70 -3.96 -41.07
N PHE A 541 21.63 -3.06 -40.72
CA PHE A 541 22.29 -3.08 -39.43
C PHE A 541 21.34 -2.70 -38.28
N ILE A 542 20.44 -1.73 -38.49
CA ILE A 542 19.39 -1.36 -37.54
C ILE A 542 18.39 -2.49 -37.39
N ILE A 543 17.90 -3.07 -38.48
CA ILE A 543 17.01 -4.24 -38.49
C ILE A 543 17.71 -5.44 -37.85
N TYR A 544 18.99 -5.68 -38.08
CA TYR A 544 19.73 -6.75 -37.42
C TYR A 544 19.83 -6.50 -35.90
N LYS A 545 20.17 -5.29 -35.47
CA LYS A 545 20.19 -4.90 -34.05
C LYS A 545 18.80 -4.99 -33.41
N PHE A 546 17.76 -4.55 -34.12
CA PHE A 546 16.40 -4.47 -33.64
C PHE A 546 15.71 -5.84 -33.65
N SER A 547 15.89 -6.64 -34.70
CA SER A 547 15.44 -8.03 -34.78
C SER A 547 16.19 -8.93 -33.80
N HIS A 548 17.49 -8.75 -33.58
CA HIS A 548 18.20 -9.46 -32.52
C HIS A 548 17.67 -9.06 -31.14
N SER A 549 17.35 -7.78 -30.91
CA SER A 549 16.77 -7.31 -29.65
C SER A 549 15.33 -7.80 -29.45
N ILE A 550 14.54 -7.91 -30.53
CA ILE A 550 13.17 -8.44 -30.53
C ILE A 550 13.15 -9.97 -30.40
N GLN A 551 14.06 -10.70 -31.06
CA GLN A 551 14.22 -12.15 -30.88
C GLN A 551 14.59 -12.50 -29.44
N LEU A 552 15.31 -11.63 -28.74
CA LEU A 552 15.57 -11.78 -27.31
C LEU A 552 14.30 -11.62 -26.47
N LEU A 553 13.38 -10.73 -26.84
CA LEU A 553 12.10 -10.51 -26.15
C LEU A 553 11.04 -11.57 -26.47
N LEU A 554 11.06 -12.18 -27.66
CA LEU A 554 10.06 -13.16 -28.12
C LEU A 554 10.35 -14.63 -27.72
N ASN A 555 11.51 -14.93 -27.15
CA ASN A 555 11.78 -16.27 -26.60
C ASN A 555 11.18 -16.40 -25.19
N ASP A 556 9.89 -16.72 -25.13
CA ASP A 556 9.13 -16.94 -23.88
C ASP A 556 9.80 -17.96 -22.94
N ASP A 557 10.46 -18.98 -23.50
CA ASP A 557 11.13 -20.03 -22.72
C ASP A 557 12.32 -19.55 -21.88
N ILE A 558 13.01 -18.48 -22.30
CA ILE A 558 14.15 -17.95 -21.53
C ILE A 558 13.65 -17.32 -20.22
N TRP A 559 12.54 -16.59 -20.29
CA TRP A 559 11.96 -15.90 -19.13
C TRP A 559 11.27 -16.84 -18.15
N LYS A 560 10.84 -18.02 -18.63
CA LYS A 560 10.30 -19.12 -17.83
C LYS A 560 11.38 -20.00 -17.20
N SER A 561 12.65 -19.80 -17.53
CA SER A 561 13.76 -20.55 -16.95
C SER A 561 14.24 -19.97 -15.61
N GLN A 562 14.54 -20.85 -14.66
CA GLN A 562 15.12 -20.46 -13.37
C GLN A 562 16.51 -19.86 -13.56
N GLN A 563 16.72 -18.68 -12.98
CA GLN A 563 18.02 -18.01 -13.01
C GLN A 563 19.00 -18.65 -12.01
N PRO A 564 20.31 -18.64 -12.28
CA PRO A 564 21.29 -19.23 -11.38
C PRO A 564 21.23 -18.58 -9.99
N PRO A 565 21.36 -19.37 -8.91
CA PRO A 565 21.35 -18.82 -7.57
C PRO A 565 22.63 -18.01 -7.32
N TYR A 566 22.49 -16.92 -6.58
CA TYR A 566 23.61 -16.17 -6.03
C TYR A 566 23.57 -16.28 -4.51
N TYR A 567 24.68 -16.70 -3.89
CA TYR A 567 24.76 -16.82 -2.44
C TYR A 567 24.44 -15.46 -1.79
N MET A 568 23.44 -15.44 -0.91
CA MET A 568 22.94 -14.22 -0.28
C MET A 568 23.83 -13.86 0.91
N TYR A 569 25.02 -13.32 0.63
CA TYR A 569 25.95 -12.87 1.66
C TYR A 569 25.42 -11.60 2.32
N ILE A 570 24.86 -11.68 3.53
CA ILE A 570 24.35 -10.52 4.29
C ILE A 570 25.19 -10.13 5.51
N SER A 571 26.27 -10.86 5.79
CA SER A 571 27.14 -10.54 6.92
C SER A 571 27.75 -9.14 6.75
N GLY A 572 27.65 -8.29 7.78
CA GLY A 572 28.11 -6.90 7.74
C GLY A 572 27.32 -5.97 6.82
N SER A 573 26.16 -6.39 6.31
CA SER A 573 25.33 -5.58 5.42
C SER A 573 24.29 -4.76 6.17
N LYS A 574 23.95 -3.57 5.66
CA LYS A 574 22.90 -2.71 6.23
C LYS A 574 21.53 -3.04 5.61
N ARG A 575 20.49 -3.19 6.42
CA ARG A 575 19.12 -3.37 5.92
C ARG A 575 18.62 -2.06 5.30
N TYR A 576 18.10 -2.15 4.08
CA TYR A 576 17.49 -1.06 3.35
C TYR A 576 16.01 -0.96 3.74
N SER A 577 15.58 0.22 4.18
CA SER A 577 14.17 0.57 4.34
C SER A 577 13.94 1.98 3.75
N PRO A 578 12.95 2.16 2.85
CA PRO A 578 12.66 3.46 2.23
C PRO A 578 12.16 4.50 3.24
N GLU A 579 11.51 4.08 4.32
CA GLU A 579 10.94 4.97 5.36
C GLU A 579 11.99 5.43 6.39
N VAL A 580 13.07 4.67 6.56
CA VAL A 580 14.09 4.89 7.61
C VAL A 580 15.36 5.56 7.06
N SER A 581 15.61 5.50 5.74
CA SER A 581 16.93 5.86 5.19
C SER A 581 16.94 7.20 4.44
N LYS A 582 17.13 8.31 5.16
CA LYS A 582 17.39 9.65 4.59
C LYS A 582 18.78 9.79 3.92
N SER A 583 19.63 8.75 3.93
CA SER A 583 21.04 8.77 3.50
C SER A 583 21.36 7.86 2.30
N LEU A 584 20.37 7.59 1.45
CA LEU A 584 20.51 6.60 0.39
C LEU A 584 21.46 7.03 -0.72
N LYS A 585 22.54 6.25 -0.91
CA LYS A 585 23.48 6.37 -2.04
C LYS A 585 22.95 5.73 -3.32
N PHE A 586 21.71 5.28 -3.32
CA PHE A 586 21.02 4.69 -4.47
C PHE A 586 19.50 4.72 -4.29
N SER A 587 18.74 4.64 -5.37
CA SER A 587 17.28 4.48 -5.33
C SER A 587 16.84 3.30 -6.18
N ILE A 588 15.84 2.57 -5.71
CA ILE A 588 15.18 1.45 -6.39
C ILE A 588 13.68 1.67 -6.24
N THR A 589 12.96 1.75 -7.36
CA THR A 589 11.51 1.99 -7.38
C THR A 589 10.87 1.30 -8.59
N PRO A 590 9.73 0.60 -8.43
CA PRO A 590 8.99 0.36 -7.19
C PRO A 590 9.61 -0.78 -6.35
N LEU A 591 9.27 -0.83 -5.05
CA LEU A 591 9.64 -1.94 -4.14
C LEU A 591 8.48 -2.94 -3.95
N SER A 592 7.26 -2.51 -4.24
CA SER A 592 6.08 -3.37 -4.34
C SER A 592 5.86 -3.71 -5.81
N LEU A 593 5.88 -5.00 -6.15
CA LEU A 593 5.76 -5.48 -7.52
C LEU A 593 4.36 -6.08 -7.75
N ASP A 594 3.54 -5.40 -8.54
CA ASP A 594 2.16 -5.76 -8.88
C ASP A 594 2.00 -6.22 -10.34
N PHE A 595 3.06 -6.12 -11.15
CA PHE A 595 3.08 -6.46 -12.56
C PHE A 595 2.02 -5.72 -13.41
N GLY A 596 1.67 -4.49 -13.00
CA GLY A 596 0.88 -3.55 -13.81
C GLY A 596 -0.63 -3.77 -13.82
N ARG A 597 -1.17 -4.66 -12.97
CA ARG A 597 -2.63 -4.89 -12.82
C ARG A 597 -2.99 -5.22 -11.37
N SER A 598 -3.13 -4.20 -10.54
CA SER A 598 -3.45 -4.34 -9.10
C SER A 598 -4.81 -5.00 -8.82
N GLU A 599 -5.71 -5.06 -9.79
CA GLU A 599 -7.11 -5.50 -9.63
C GLU A 599 -7.41 -6.86 -10.29
N ILE A 600 -6.50 -7.42 -11.08
CA ILE A 600 -6.72 -8.66 -11.83
C ILE A 600 -5.69 -9.72 -11.39
N PRO A 601 -6.14 -10.86 -10.83
CA PRO A 601 -5.26 -11.98 -10.51
C PRO A 601 -4.39 -12.40 -11.72
N THR A 602 -3.22 -12.95 -11.44
CA THR A 602 -2.32 -13.46 -12.47
C THR A 602 -2.72 -14.87 -12.87
N GLU A 603 -3.00 -15.07 -14.17
CA GLU A 603 -3.38 -16.38 -14.70
C GLU A 603 -2.21 -17.36 -14.62
N ILE A 604 -2.54 -18.65 -14.48
CA ILE A 604 -1.52 -19.70 -14.42
C ILE A 604 -0.93 -19.90 -15.82
N PHE A 605 0.39 -20.03 -15.89
CA PHE A 605 1.22 -20.06 -17.10
C PHE A 605 1.33 -18.75 -17.89
N GLU A 606 0.72 -17.66 -17.39
CA GLU A 606 0.91 -16.31 -17.94
C GLU A 606 2.22 -15.71 -17.43
N THR A 607 3.08 -15.26 -18.36
CA THR A 607 4.28 -14.49 -18.02
C THR A 607 3.94 -13.00 -18.00
N ARG A 608 3.99 -12.36 -16.83
CA ARG A 608 3.84 -10.91 -16.69
C ARG A 608 5.19 -10.24 -16.43
N TYR A 609 5.29 -8.93 -16.70
CA TYR A 609 6.53 -8.19 -16.49
C TYR A 609 6.30 -6.82 -15.82
N GLN A 610 7.35 -6.33 -15.15
CA GLN A 610 7.37 -5.00 -14.54
C GLN A 610 8.76 -4.37 -14.66
N GLU A 611 8.80 -3.05 -14.80
CA GLU A 611 10.05 -2.30 -14.81
C GLU A 611 10.41 -1.77 -13.42
N ILE A 612 11.68 -1.91 -13.05
CA ILE A 612 12.27 -1.43 -11.80
C ILE A 612 13.35 -0.41 -12.17
N HIS A 613 13.13 0.84 -11.77
CA HIS A 613 14.08 1.93 -11.95
C HIS A 613 15.15 1.87 -10.86
N VAL A 614 16.40 1.64 -11.27
CA VAL A 614 17.56 1.57 -10.37
C VAL A 614 18.52 2.71 -10.67
N LYS A 615 18.87 3.50 -9.65
CA LYS A 615 19.77 4.65 -9.78
C LYS A 615 20.87 4.63 -8.74
N ASN A 616 22.10 4.77 -9.20
CA ASN A 616 23.26 5.02 -8.34
C ASN A 616 23.36 6.52 -8.04
N LEU A 617 23.19 6.92 -6.78
CA LEU A 617 23.31 8.32 -6.33
C LEU A 617 24.74 8.65 -5.83
N SER A 618 25.63 7.65 -5.75
CA SER A 618 27.03 7.85 -5.39
C SER A 618 27.76 8.73 -6.43
N LYS A 619 28.56 9.68 -5.93
CA LYS A 619 29.38 10.58 -6.78
C LYS A 619 30.69 9.94 -7.25
N ARG A 620 31.19 8.89 -6.58
CA ARG A 620 32.58 8.38 -6.77
C ARG A 620 32.70 6.86 -6.84
N LYS A 621 31.63 6.10 -6.60
CA LYS A 621 31.67 4.65 -6.49
C LYS A 621 30.71 4.02 -7.48
N ASP A 622 31.15 2.93 -8.09
CA ASP A 622 30.29 2.03 -8.82
C ASP A 622 29.39 1.31 -7.82
N MET A 623 28.16 1.04 -8.25
CA MET A 623 27.16 0.31 -7.51
C MET A 623 26.83 -0.97 -8.25
N MET A 624 26.85 -2.10 -7.58
CA MET A 624 26.39 -3.38 -8.08
C MET A 624 25.12 -3.78 -7.35
N ILE A 625 24.11 -4.24 -8.09
CA ILE A 625 22.91 -4.86 -7.54
C ILE A 625 22.81 -6.31 -8.01
N ILE A 626 22.43 -7.21 -7.11
CA ILE A 626 22.15 -8.62 -7.38
C ILE A 626 20.72 -8.91 -6.91
N PHE A 627 19.90 -9.46 -7.80
CA PHE A 627 18.55 -9.95 -7.48
C PHE A 627 18.62 -11.44 -7.15
N HIS A 628 18.23 -11.81 -5.94
CA HIS A 628 18.29 -13.19 -5.46
C HIS A 628 16.94 -13.86 -5.70
N THR A 629 16.83 -14.57 -6.82
CA THR A 629 15.61 -15.27 -7.23
C THR A 629 15.46 -16.58 -6.46
N PRO A 630 14.29 -16.85 -5.85
CA PRO A 630 14.03 -18.14 -5.22
C PRO A 630 13.93 -19.26 -6.27
N ASN A 631 14.59 -20.39 -6.02
CA ASN A 631 14.42 -21.58 -6.84
C ASN A 631 13.18 -22.35 -6.35
N ASN A 632 12.06 -22.20 -7.04
CA ASN A 632 10.78 -22.78 -6.65
C ASN A 632 10.08 -23.39 -7.88
N PRO A 633 9.54 -24.62 -7.81
CA PRO A 633 8.80 -25.20 -8.93
C PRO A 633 7.44 -24.53 -9.21
N LYS A 634 6.89 -23.78 -8.23
CA LYS A 634 5.55 -23.16 -8.31
C LYS A 634 5.54 -21.84 -9.08
N TYR A 635 6.66 -21.13 -9.12
CA TYR A 635 6.78 -19.84 -9.78
C TYR A 635 8.23 -19.52 -10.16
N VAL A 636 8.39 -18.74 -11.22
CA VAL A 636 9.69 -18.29 -11.74
C VAL A 636 9.71 -16.77 -11.75
N PHE A 637 10.72 -16.17 -11.12
CA PHE A 637 11.06 -14.77 -11.27
C PHE A 637 12.34 -14.64 -12.08
N HIS A 638 12.31 -13.83 -13.14
CA HIS A 638 13.45 -13.64 -14.03
C HIS A 638 13.78 -12.15 -14.17
N PHE A 639 14.96 -11.74 -13.72
CA PHE A 639 15.42 -10.36 -13.81
C PHE A 639 16.35 -10.18 -15.01
N ASN A 640 16.07 -9.17 -15.85
CA ASN A 640 16.88 -8.85 -17.01
C ASN A 640 17.51 -7.44 -16.90
N PRO A 641 18.82 -7.33 -16.57
CA PRO A 641 19.72 -8.39 -16.08
C PRO A 641 19.59 -8.68 -14.57
N GLN A 642 19.90 -9.92 -14.16
CA GLN A 642 19.91 -10.36 -12.75
C GLN A 642 20.99 -9.68 -11.90
N VAL A 643 22.11 -9.31 -12.52
CA VAL A 643 23.19 -8.56 -11.90
C VAL A 643 23.51 -7.34 -12.75
N LYS A 644 23.54 -6.17 -12.12
CA LYS A 644 23.86 -4.92 -12.81
C LYS A 644 24.88 -4.10 -12.05
N ILE A 645 25.88 -3.60 -12.77
CA ILE A 645 26.83 -2.61 -12.26
C ILE A 645 26.57 -1.26 -12.91
N LEU A 646 26.33 -0.24 -12.09
CA LEU A 646 26.08 1.14 -12.47
C LEU A 646 27.24 2.03 -12.03
N GLY A 647 27.76 2.82 -12.97
CA GLY A 647 28.73 3.87 -12.66
C GLY A 647 28.12 4.99 -11.79
N PRO A 648 28.95 5.91 -11.28
CA PRO A 648 28.50 7.01 -10.44
C PRO A 648 27.44 7.87 -11.14
N LYS A 649 26.37 8.25 -10.42
CA LYS A 649 25.24 9.05 -10.93
C LYS A 649 24.51 8.48 -12.16
N ARG A 650 24.61 7.17 -12.42
CA ARG A 650 23.90 6.51 -13.53
C ARG A 650 22.59 5.87 -13.05
N SER A 651 21.60 5.82 -13.93
CA SER A 651 20.35 5.06 -13.78
C SER A 651 20.20 4.05 -14.91
N THR A 652 19.41 3.01 -14.66
CA THR A 652 18.97 2.03 -15.64
C THR A 652 17.63 1.46 -15.19
N ASP A 653 16.90 0.91 -16.16
CA ASP A 653 15.71 0.12 -15.89
C ASP A 653 16.09 -1.36 -15.93
N ILE A 654 15.53 -2.12 -15.01
CA ILE A 654 15.63 -3.58 -14.93
C ILE A 654 14.22 -4.13 -15.10
N VAL A 655 14.04 -5.07 -16.02
CA VAL A 655 12.74 -5.73 -16.21
C VAL A 655 12.72 -7.01 -15.38
N VAL A 656 11.67 -7.21 -14.58
CA VAL A 656 11.39 -8.46 -13.90
C VAL A 656 10.21 -9.15 -14.57
N PHE A 657 10.37 -10.43 -14.89
CA PHE A 657 9.31 -11.30 -15.40
C PHE A 657 8.88 -12.24 -14.29
N MET A 658 7.57 -12.53 -14.21
CA MET A 658 6.99 -13.50 -13.30
C MET A 658 6.13 -14.47 -14.09
N THR A 659 6.35 -15.76 -13.87
CA THR A 659 5.48 -16.84 -14.36
C THR A 659 5.00 -17.67 -13.18
N LEU A 660 3.70 -17.92 -13.10
CA LEU A 660 3.11 -18.84 -12.11
C LEU A 660 2.82 -20.18 -12.78
N HIS A 661 3.15 -21.29 -12.12
CA HIS A 661 2.92 -22.65 -12.63
C HIS A 661 1.75 -23.37 -11.96
N CYS A 662 1.28 -22.85 -10.84
CA CYS A 662 0.09 -23.31 -10.13
C CYS A 662 -0.55 -22.16 -9.34
N THR A 663 -1.81 -22.35 -8.93
CA THR A 663 -2.49 -21.46 -8.00
C THR A 663 -1.85 -21.61 -6.62
N THR A 664 -1.11 -20.58 -6.19
CA THR A 664 -0.32 -20.54 -4.94
C THR A 664 -0.40 -19.15 -4.29
N LYS A 665 -0.11 -19.07 -2.99
CA LYS A 665 -0.01 -17.81 -2.23
C LYS A 665 1.29 -17.07 -2.59
N ILE A 666 1.21 -16.24 -3.64
CA ILE A 666 2.33 -15.40 -4.09
C ILE A 666 2.34 -13.99 -3.48
N LYS A 667 1.20 -13.49 -2.99
CA LYS A 667 1.09 -12.17 -2.36
C LYS A 667 1.90 -12.11 -1.06
N ASN A 668 2.61 -11.02 -0.85
CA ASN A 668 3.55 -10.77 0.25
C ASN A 668 4.83 -11.62 0.22
N VAL A 669 5.05 -12.42 -0.83
CA VAL A 669 6.34 -13.09 -1.02
C VAL A 669 7.42 -12.03 -1.21
N CYS A 670 8.55 -12.22 -0.54
CA CYS A 670 9.68 -11.29 -0.58
C CYS A 670 10.76 -11.80 -1.54
N ILE A 671 11.19 -10.98 -2.49
CA ILE A 671 12.38 -11.25 -3.32
C ILE A 671 13.56 -10.44 -2.80
N PRO A 672 14.59 -11.07 -2.22
CA PRO A 672 15.74 -10.36 -1.69
C PRO A 672 16.64 -9.80 -2.80
N TYR A 673 17.26 -8.66 -2.52
CA TYR A 673 18.32 -8.08 -3.34
C TYR A 673 19.46 -7.56 -2.47
N THR A 674 20.67 -7.57 -3.02
CA THR A 674 21.86 -6.98 -2.37
C THR A 674 22.47 -5.89 -3.23
N VAL A 675 22.99 -4.83 -2.58
CA VAL A 675 23.57 -3.65 -3.23
C VAL A 675 24.95 -3.36 -2.65
N TRP A 676 25.96 -3.35 -3.52
CA TRP A 676 27.37 -3.28 -3.17
C TRP A 676 28.00 -2.03 -3.79
N PHE A 677 28.87 -1.35 -3.06
CA PHE A 677 29.60 -0.18 -3.58
C PHE A 677 31.10 -0.42 -3.59
N SER A 678 31.78 -0.04 -4.67
CA SER A 678 33.23 -0.02 -4.72
C SER A 678 33.77 1.13 -5.58
N LYS A 679 35.01 1.54 -5.32
CA LYS A 679 35.72 2.47 -6.22
C LYS A 679 36.23 1.79 -7.49
N SER A 680 36.28 0.45 -7.52
CA SER A 680 36.78 -0.31 -8.66
C SER A 680 35.82 -1.44 -9.02
N ARG A 681 35.33 -1.38 -10.27
CA ARG A 681 34.48 -2.40 -10.89
C ARG A 681 35.06 -3.81 -10.82
N ARG A 682 36.38 -3.95 -10.79
CA ARG A 682 37.06 -5.24 -10.73
C ARG A 682 36.70 -6.03 -9.47
N TYR A 683 36.59 -5.35 -8.32
CA TYR A 683 36.23 -6.01 -7.06
C TYR A 683 34.76 -6.46 -7.05
N LEU A 684 33.88 -5.65 -7.63
CA LEU A 684 32.46 -6.02 -7.80
C LEU A 684 32.34 -7.27 -8.67
N ASN A 685 33.02 -7.32 -9.83
CA ASN A 685 33.00 -8.50 -10.70
C ASN A 685 33.50 -9.77 -10.00
N LYS A 686 34.57 -9.69 -9.19
CA LYS A 686 35.05 -10.85 -8.42
C LYS A 686 34.02 -11.35 -7.40
N ILE A 687 33.25 -10.44 -6.79
CA ILE A 687 32.16 -10.80 -5.88
C ILE A 687 31.06 -11.51 -6.66
N VAL A 688 30.69 -11.02 -7.85
CA VAL A 688 29.73 -11.72 -8.74
C VAL A 688 30.21 -13.14 -9.02
N GLU A 689 31.45 -13.31 -9.46
CA GLU A 689 32.02 -14.63 -9.76
C GLU A 689 32.08 -15.54 -8.54
N LEU A 690 32.39 -14.99 -7.36
CA LEU A 690 32.47 -15.76 -6.12
C LEU A 690 31.10 -16.23 -5.62
N LEU A 691 30.05 -15.43 -5.81
CA LEU A 691 28.69 -15.69 -5.33
C LEU A 691 27.85 -16.53 -6.30
N LYS A 692 28.17 -16.51 -7.60
CA LYS A 692 27.39 -17.17 -8.65
C LYS A 692 27.35 -18.68 -8.45
N GLU A 693 26.17 -19.28 -8.68
CA GLU A 693 25.92 -20.72 -8.61
C GLU A 693 26.22 -21.35 -7.24
N LYS A 694 26.14 -20.56 -6.17
CA LYS A 694 26.33 -21.04 -4.79
C LYS A 694 25.09 -20.83 -3.94
N THR A 695 24.72 -21.85 -3.19
CA THR A 695 23.69 -21.78 -2.15
C THR A 695 24.33 -21.76 -0.76
N PHE A 696 23.51 -21.72 0.30
CA PHE A 696 24.00 -21.83 1.67
C PHE A 696 24.76 -23.13 1.94
N ASN A 697 24.35 -24.22 1.30
CA ASN A 697 24.99 -25.53 1.47
C ASN A 697 26.34 -25.63 0.73
N ASP A 698 26.52 -24.83 -0.32
CA ASP A 698 27.75 -24.84 -1.15
C ASP A 698 28.82 -23.86 -0.63
N TRP A 699 28.47 -23.00 0.33
CA TRP A 699 29.37 -21.96 0.84
C TRP A 699 30.47 -22.55 1.73
N SER A 700 31.71 -22.58 1.23
CA SER A 700 32.85 -23.18 1.93
C SER A 700 33.63 -22.17 2.79
N GLN A 701 34.48 -22.68 3.70
CA GLN A 701 35.40 -21.85 4.47
C GLN A 701 36.42 -21.13 3.56
N SER A 702 36.82 -21.72 2.44
CA SER A 702 37.67 -21.06 1.44
C SER A 702 36.97 -19.88 0.77
N ASP A 703 35.67 -20.01 0.49
CA ASP A 703 34.86 -18.92 -0.09
C ASP A 703 34.72 -17.77 0.89
N GLN A 704 34.53 -18.09 2.18
CA GLN A 704 34.48 -17.11 3.26
C GLN A 704 35.78 -16.30 3.34
N LEU A 705 36.94 -16.96 3.31
CA LEU A 705 38.25 -16.29 3.33
C LEU A 705 38.48 -15.41 2.08
N GLN A 706 38.03 -15.88 0.92
CA GLN A 706 38.10 -15.10 -0.31
C GLN A 706 37.18 -13.88 -0.25
N MET A 707 35.97 -14.04 0.29
CA MET A 707 35.02 -12.95 0.48
C MET A 707 35.58 -11.87 1.41
N GLU A 708 36.13 -12.25 2.56
CA GLU A 708 36.76 -11.32 3.52
C GLU A 708 37.89 -10.49 2.89
N LYS A 709 38.65 -11.09 1.96
CA LYS A 709 39.68 -10.39 1.20
C LYS A 709 39.09 -9.33 0.27
N GLU A 710 38.03 -9.66 -0.45
CA GLU A 710 37.40 -8.75 -1.40
C GLU A 710 36.59 -7.65 -0.69
N LEU A 711 35.98 -7.95 0.47
CA LEU A 711 35.23 -7.01 1.32
C LEU A 711 36.05 -5.80 1.78
N LYS A 712 37.38 -5.93 1.90
CA LYS A 712 38.28 -4.79 2.22
C LYS A 712 38.14 -3.63 1.22
N ASN A 713 37.70 -3.91 0.00
CA ASN A 713 37.48 -2.93 -1.07
C ASN A 713 36.00 -2.58 -1.29
N ILE A 714 35.12 -3.07 -0.43
CA ILE A 714 33.68 -2.80 -0.42
C ILE A 714 33.36 -1.91 0.79
N PRO A 715 33.35 -0.58 0.62
CA PRO A 715 33.03 0.35 1.70
C PRO A 715 31.57 0.36 2.14
N LEU A 716 30.65 -0.21 1.37
CA LEU A 716 29.23 -0.29 1.74
C LEU A 716 28.58 -1.46 1.01
N HIS A 717 27.83 -2.25 1.76
CA HIS A 717 26.97 -3.30 1.25
C HIS A 717 25.64 -3.26 2.01
N CYS A 718 24.52 -3.33 1.29
CA CYS A 718 23.17 -3.27 1.83
C CYS A 718 22.32 -4.41 1.27
N HIS A 719 21.25 -4.78 1.98
CA HIS A 719 20.25 -5.73 1.50
C HIS A 719 18.84 -5.19 1.68
N GLY A 720 17.92 -5.57 0.81
CA GLY A 720 16.50 -5.23 0.89
C GLY A 720 15.64 -6.28 0.20
N ASN A 721 14.33 -6.10 0.22
CA ASN A 721 13.38 -7.02 -0.39
C ASN A 721 12.39 -6.26 -1.28
N PHE A 722 12.03 -6.85 -2.41
CA PHE A 722 10.79 -6.54 -3.10
C PHE A 722 9.65 -7.31 -2.45
N VAL A 723 8.46 -6.72 -2.41
CA VAL A 723 7.23 -7.39 -1.94
C VAL A 723 6.32 -7.61 -3.13
N ILE A 724 5.89 -8.85 -3.36
CA ILE A 724 4.92 -9.15 -4.42
C ILE A 724 3.52 -8.76 -3.96
N ALA A 725 2.85 -7.91 -4.73
CA ALA A 725 1.50 -7.41 -4.44
C ALA A 725 0.38 -8.11 -5.22
N THR A 726 0.73 -8.89 -6.25
CA THR A 726 -0.25 -9.62 -7.07
C THR A 726 -0.71 -10.93 -6.42
N GLU A 727 -1.87 -11.42 -6.84
CA GLU A 727 -2.46 -12.70 -6.42
C GLU A 727 -2.51 -13.67 -7.61
N ALA A 728 -2.41 -14.97 -7.34
CA ALA A 728 -2.62 -16.00 -8.35
C ALA A 728 -4.12 -16.21 -8.59
N ALA A 729 -4.51 -16.34 -9.87
CA ALA A 729 -5.86 -16.70 -10.28
C ALA A 729 -6.21 -18.12 -9.84
N SER A 730 -7.50 -18.35 -9.59
CA SER A 730 -8.03 -19.69 -9.35
C SER A 730 -7.92 -20.52 -10.64
N SER A 731 -7.38 -21.73 -10.54
CA SER A 731 -7.24 -22.64 -11.67
C SER A 731 -7.33 -24.10 -11.23
N THR A 732 -7.40 -25.02 -12.19
CA THR A 732 -7.31 -26.46 -11.95
C THR A 732 -5.90 -26.95 -11.58
N HIS A 733 -4.88 -26.09 -11.71
CA HIS A 733 -3.50 -26.39 -11.34
C HIS A 733 -3.28 -25.95 -9.88
N ILE A 734 -3.79 -26.73 -8.94
CA ILE A 734 -3.81 -26.40 -7.51
C ILE A 734 -2.47 -26.77 -6.86
N ASP A 735 -1.97 -25.88 -6.00
CA ASP A 735 -0.88 -26.20 -5.08
C ASP A 735 -1.38 -27.08 -3.92
N MET A 736 -1.05 -28.37 -3.98
CA MET A 736 -1.47 -29.35 -2.98
C MET A 736 -0.85 -29.12 -1.60
N ASP A 737 0.30 -28.45 -1.50
CA ASP A 737 0.92 -28.16 -0.20
C ASP A 737 0.15 -27.10 0.60
N GLU A 738 -0.66 -26.27 -0.09
CA GLU A 738 -1.50 -25.25 0.52
C GLU A 738 -2.91 -25.76 0.86
N LEU A 739 -3.18 -27.03 0.57
CA LEU A 739 -4.46 -27.69 0.83
C LEU A 739 -4.37 -28.50 2.12
N ASN A 740 -5.00 -27.99 3.19
CA ASN A 740 -5.16 -28.73 4.43
C ASN A 740 -6.54 -29.39 4.45
N ILE A 741 -6.60 -30.70 4.61
CA ILE A 741 -7.84 -31.49 4.54
C ILE A 741 -8.11 -32.10 5.90
N SER A 742 -9.35 -32.03 6.38
CA SER A 742 -9.78 -32.79 7.55
C SER A 742 -9.58 -34.29 7.35
N GLU A 743 -9.17 -35.01 8.39
CA GLU A 743 -9.01 -36.47 8.31
C GLU A 743 -10.36 -37.16 8.03
N GLU A 744 -11.45 -36.61 8.55
CA GLU A 744 -12.80 -37.15 8.39
C GLU A 744 -13.60 -36.42 7.29
N PRO A 745 -14.29 -37.15 6.40
CA PRO A 745 -15.17 -36.56 5.40
C PRO A 745 -16.49 -36.09 6.04
N ILE A 746 -16.99 -34.93 5.62
CA ILE A 746 -18.28 -34.37 6.06
C ILE A 746 -19.47 -34.99 5.31
N ALA A 747 -19.24 -35.51 4.10
CA ALA A 747 -20.25 -36.22 3.32
C ALA A 747 -19.60 -37.23 2.36
N GLU A 748 -20.30 -38.33 2.08
CA GLU A 748 -19.87 -39.35 1.14
C GLU A 748 -21.02 -39.71 0.20
N GLY A 749 -20.76 -39.67 -1.11
CA GLY A 749 -21.73 -40.00 -2.15
C GLY A 749 -21.15 -40.93 -3.22
N ALA A 750 -21.97 -41.32 -4.20
CA ALA A 750 -21.56 -42.23 -5.26
C ALA A 750 -20.39 -41.72 -6.11
N MET A 751 -20.26 -40.38 -6.24
CA MET A 751 -19.26 -39.72 -7.09
C MET A 751 -18.00 -39.23 -6.35
N GLY A 752 -17.92 -39.40 -5.02
CA GLY A 752 -16.76 -38.94 -4.26
C GLY A 752 -17.04 -38.68 -2.78
N LYS A 753 -15.98 -38.31 -2.06
CA LYS A 753 -16.02 -37.87 -0.65
C LYS A 753 -15.82 -36.36 -0.57
N VAL A 754 -16.56 -35.70 0.30
CA VAL A 754 -16.43 -34.27 0.56
C VAL A 754 -15.81 -34.10 1.94
N TYR A 755 -14.75 -33.30 2.01
CA TYR A 755 -14.03 -32.95 3.22
C TYR A 755 -14.18 -31.47 3.50
N ILE A 756 -14.01 -31.08 4.75
CA ILE A 756 -13.78 -29.68 5.10
C ILE A 756 -12.28 -29.45 5.11
N GLY A 757 -11.83 -28.31 4.60
CA GLY A 757 -10.42 -28.01 4.59
C GLY A 757 -10.14 -26.52 4.54
N GLU A 758 -8.87 -26.20 4.45
CA GLU A 758 -8.37 -24.85 4.33
C GLU A 758 -7.48 -24.81 3.08
N TYR A 759 -7.77 -23.89 2.15
CA TYR A 759 -6.93 -23.63 0.99
C TYR A 759 -6.60 -22.14 0.97
N ARG A 760 -5.30 -21.79 0.95
CA ARG A 760 -4.83 -20.39 1.05
C ARG A 760 -5.36 -19.63 2.28
N SER A 761 -5.58 -20.33 3.38
CA SER A 761 -6.21 -19.76 4.59
C SER A 761 -7.66 -19.32 4.46
N VAL A 762 -8.35 -19.88 3.46
CA VAL A 762 -9.80 -19.78 3.29
C VAL A 762 -10.41 -21.15 3.56
N PRO A 763 -11.45 -21.25 4.40
CA PRO A 763 -12.17 -22.51 4.57
C PRO A 763 -12.87 -22.90 3.27
N VAL A 764 -12.65 -24.13 2.81
CA VAL A 764 -13.19 -24.67 1.56
C VAL A 764 -13.80 -26.06 1.78
N ALA A 765 -14.78 -26.42 0.95
CA ALA A 765 -15.26 -27.78 0.82
C ALA A 765 -14.48 -28.50 -0.29
N ILE A 766 -13.86 -29.63 0.02
CA ILE A 766 -12.97 -30.34 -0.89
C ILE A 766 -13.65 -31.64 -1.32
N LYS A 767 -14.05 -31.72 -2.58
CA LYS A 767 -14.64 -32.94 -3.15
C LYS A 767 -13.58 -33.78 -3.86
N VAL A 768 -13.27 -34.94 -3.30
CA VAL A 768 -12.35 -35.92 -3.88
C VAL A 768 -13.16 -36.92 -4.69
N PHE A 769 -13.00 -36.89 -6.01
CA PHE A 769 -13.63 -37.83 -6.93
C PHE A 769 -12.91 -39.19 -6.92
N ARG A 770 -13.67 -40.28 -7.10
CA ARG A 770 -13.11 -41.64 -7.20
C ARG A 770 -12.79 -41.95 -8.65
N TRP A 771 -11.51 -41.87 -9.02
CA TRP A 771 -11.05 -42.08 -10.41
C TRP A 771 -10.86 -43.55 -10.79
N GLU A 772 -10.80 -44.45 -9.81
CA GLU A 772 -10.36 -45.84 -9.98
C GLU A 772 -11.25 -46.70 -10.91
N ASN A 773 -12.47 -46.24 -11.21
CA ASN A 773 -13.46 -46.96 -12.02
C ASN A 773 -13.89 -46.21 -13.31
N LEU A 774 -13.26 -45.07 -13.64
CA LEU A 774 -13.61 -44.28 -14.82
C LEU A 774 -12.69 -44.62 -16.00
N THR A 775 -13.25 -44.64 -17.21
CA THR A 775 -12.48 -44.72 -18.47
C THR A 775 -11.77 -43.39 -18.76
N GLU A 776 -10.75 -43.39 -19.62
CA GLU A 776 -10.02 -42.15 -20.00
C GLU A 776 -10.94 -41.09 -20.63
N GLU A 777 -11.96 -41.51 -21.37
CA GLU A 777 -12.94 -40.63 -22.01
C GLU A 777 -13.85 -39.99 -20.94
N GLU A 778 -14.41 -40.79 -20.03
CA GLU A 778 -15.21 -40.29 -18.90
C GLU A 778 -14.42 -39.38 -17.95
N MET A 779 -13.13 -39.67 -17.75
CA MET A 779 -12.23 -38.82 -16.96
C MET A 779 -11.98 -37.47 -17.63
N ASN A 780 -11.87 -37.42 -18.95
CA ASN A 780 -11.69 -36.16 -19.69
C ASN A 780 -13.00 -35.34 -19.75
N ASP A 781 -14.14 -36.00 -19.91
CA ASP A 781 -15.45 -35.34 -19.88
C ASP A 781 -15.72 -34.72 -18.51
N LEU A 782 -15.44 -35.44 -17.42
CA LEU A 782 -15.59 -34.91 -16.06
C LEU A 782 -14.64 -33.73 -15.78
N LYS A 783 -13.40 -33.78 -16.30
CA LYS A 783 -12.46 -32.64 -16.21
C LYS A 783 -13.00 -31.42 -16.97
N ASN A 784 -13.56 -31.63 -18.16
CA ASN A 784 -14.14 -30.55 -18.95
C ASN A 784 -15.39 -29.95 -18.28
N GLU A 785 -16.22 -30.78 -17.64
CA GLU A 785 -17.39 -30.32 -16.87
C GLU A 785 -16.96 -29.44 -15.69
N VAL A 786 -15.94 -29.86 -14.92
CA VAL A 786 -15.39 -29.10 -13.79
C VAL A 786 -14.66 -27.82 -14.22
N ILE A 787 -14.11 -27.75 -15.43
CA ILE A 787 -13.46 -26.53 -15.96
C ILE A 787 -14.49 -25.50 -16.45
N ASN A 788 -15.70 -25.95 -16.83
CA ASN A 788 -16.76 -25.10 -17.39
C ASN A 788 -17.77 -24.58 -16.34
N GLU A 789 -17.79 -25.16 -15.13
CA GLU A 789 -18.42 -24.57 -13.94
C GLU A 789 -17.55 -23.48 -13.32
#